data_AF-A0A318ALG8-F1
#
_entry.id   AF-A0A318ALG8-F1
#
_cell.length_a   1.000
_cell.length_b   1.000
_cell.length_c   1.000
_cell.angle_alpha   90.00
_cell.angle_beta   90.00
_cell.angle_gamma   90.00
#
_symmetry.space_group_name_H-M   'P 1'
#
loop_
_entity.id
_entity.type
_entity.pdbx_description
1 polymer ?
#
loop_
_entity_poly.entity_id
_entity_poly.type
_entity_poly.pdbx_seq_one_letter_code
_entity_poly.pdbx_strand_id
1 'polypeptide(L)'
;MAQMILQSVGSQFGPTGSAIGATIGAAIDQSLIASLSPARQVGPRISELKLTAAAEGAAMPCVFGRARVAGQVIWAARFREHRTTSGSKAGRTRSYGYSLSFALAVGEGPIDGIGRVWADGKALDMDGVTMRVHRGTEDQLADPLIVAVEGEDAAPAFRGAAYVVFEDLMLDDFGGRPPQLSFEVFRRPAGDGSALEDRLESVCLIPGAGEFVLATDVVLRRAGLTRTSAENLNNAEGRADLLVSLDQLQAQLPKVKHVNLVVAWFGADLRCGACEIRPGVELADKPTEPMAWSVAGVERDGAHLISSSDGGVAYGGTPTDAAVVQAIVELKRRGLAVTLYPFVLMDVPAGNGLPDPYGGAEQAAYPWRGRITCHPGPGRRGTAHKTTAAATQVAAFFDGAWGYGRFVRHYAALVAQAGGVDGFLIGSELVGLTRLRDAAGFPAVGALQALAGQVRALVGPATRVGYAADWSEYFGSQPADGSGDVHFHLDPLWADENIDFVGIDYYPPITDWRDGQEHLDAVAGWDGPHDGAYLRHGLTGGEGFDWFYASDAARAAQARTPITDGAHGEAWVFRPKDLLAWWSHPHHDRPLGVRSATSTAWVPMSKPMRLIEFGCGAVDKGANAPNLFVDAKSAESALPPFSDGTRDELGQRRALEAVLGWIAEPAANPLSPVYGGPMIEQACAWCWDARPFPDFPARAGVWADAGNWSLGHWLNGRAGSMGVGELVLAVAARGGVAIDPGEASGLV
;
A
#
# COMPACT_ATOMS: atom_id res chain seq x y z
N MET A 1 -7.54 -31.50 -8.46
CA MET A 1 -6.53 -31.01 -7.49
C MET A 1 -5.86 -32.16 -6.74
N ALA A 2 -6.58 -33.27 -6.47
CA ALA A 2 -6.01 -34.47 -5.84
C ALA A 2 -4.86 -35.08 -6.66
N GLN A 3 -4.89 -34.98 -7.99
CA GLN A 3 -3.82 -35.50 -8.86
C GLN A 3 -2.46 -34.84 -8.64
N MET A 4 -2.39 -33.53 -8.44
CA MET A 4 -1.13 -32.83 -8.17
C MET A 4 -0.61 -33.12 -6.76
N ILE A 5 -1.51 -33.23 -5.78
CA ILE A 5 -1.17 -33.50 -4.38
C ILE A 5 -0.68 -34.95 -4.20
N LEU A 6 -1.30 -35.91 -4.86
CA LEU A 6 -0.88 -37.31 -4.79
C LEU A 6 0.36 -37.62 -5.66
N GLN A 7 0.60 -36.85 -6.73
CA GLN A 7 1.87 -36.90 -7.47
C GLN A 7 3.03 -36.34 -6.66
N SER A 8 2.84 -35.24 -5.91
CA SER A 8 3.89 -34.68 -5.07
C SER A 8 4.25 -35.60 -3.92
N VAL A 9 3.26 -36.23 -3.26
CA VAL A 9 3.50 -37.25 -2.21
C VAL A 9 4.12 -38.52 -2.80
N GLY A 10 3.68 -38.97 -3.98
CA GLY A 10 4.22 -40.15 -4.67
C GLY A 10 5.67 -40.00 -5.16
N SER A 11 6.11 -38.76 -5.46
CA SER A 11 7.48 -38.47 -5.88
C SER A 11 8.56 -38.73 -4.81
N GLN A 12 8.16 -38.80 -3.53
CA GLN A 12 9.06 -39.17 -2.43
C GLN A 12 9.40 -40.68 -2.39
N PHE A 13 8.68 -41.52 -3.13
CA PHE A 13 8.85 -42.98 -3.15
C PHE A 13 9.41 -43.52 -4.49
N GLY A 14 9.97 -42.63 -5.31
CA GLY A 14 10.59 -42.96 -6.59
C GLY A 14 9.64 -43.05 -7.79
N PRO A 15 10.14 -43.37 -9.00
CA PRO A 15 9.40 -43.26 -10.27
C PRO A 15 8.12 -44.12 -10.34
N THR A 16 8.02 -45.15 -9.51
CA THR A 16 6.86 -46.06 -9.45
C THR A 16 5.75 -45.48 -8.56
N GLY A 17 6.08 -44.64 -7.56
CA GLY A 17 5.12 -43.98 -6.68
C GLY A 17 4.37 -42.83 -7.35
N SER A 18 5.03 -42.08 -8.25
CA SER A 18 4.39 -41.03 -9.05
C SER A 18 3.38 -41.58 -10.07
N ALA A 19 3.61 -42.78 -10.59
CA ALA A 19 2.69 -43.46 -11.50
C ALA A 19 1.42 -43.95 -10.79
N ILE A 20 1.54 -44.50 -9.57
CA ILE A 20 0.40 -44.98 -8.76
C ILE A 20 -0.42 -43.81 -8.19
N GLY A 21 0.25 -42.72 -7.77
CA GLY A 21 -0.42 -41.49 -7.33
C GLY A 21 -1.21 -40.79 -8.43
N ALA A 22 -0.73 -40.85 -9.69
CA ALA A 22 -1.45 -40.33 -10.85
C ALA A 22 -2.72 -41.15 -11.18
N THR A 23 -2.69 -42.48 -11.03
CA THR A 23 -3.87 -43.34 -11.29
C THR A 23 -4.94 -43.22 -10.21
N ILE A 24 -4.55 -43.10 -8.93
CA ILE A 24 -5.50 -42.91 -7.82
C ILE A 24 -6.09 -41.49 -7.84
N GLY A 25 -5.26 -40.47 -8.11
CA GLY A 25 -5.73 -39.09 -8.27
C GLY A 25 -6.71 -38.93 -9.44
N ALA A 26 -6.46 -39.60 -10.56
CA ALA A 26 -7.38 -39.61 -11.70
C ALA A 26 -8.70 -40.35 -11.40
N ALA A 27 -8.68 -41.41 -10.58
CA ALA A 27 -9.88 -42.15 -10.20
C ALA A 27 -10.77 -41.36 -9.21
N ILE A 28 -10.18 -40.55 -8.33
CA ILE A 28 -10.91 -39.67 -7.39
C ILE A 28 -11.44 -38.42 -8.11
N ASP A 29 -10.64 -37.78 -8.96
CA ASP A 29 -11.11 -36.65 -9.77
C ASP A 29 -12.21 -37.12 -10.77
N GLN A 30 -12.12 -38.35 -11.33
CA GLN A 30 -13.20 -38.95 -12.14
C GLN A 30 -14.46 -39.28 -11.34
N SER A 31 -14.37 -39.75 -10.10
CA SER A 31 -15.56 -40.12 -9.30
C SER A 31 -16.31 -38.89 -8.77
N LEU A 32 -15.60 -37.81 -8.41
CA LEU A 32 -16.18 -36.52 -8.03
C LEU A 32 -16.84 -35.82 -9.22
N ILE A 33 -16.23 -35.86 -10.41
CA ILE A 33 -16.80 -35.25 -11.63
C ILE A 33 -17.96 -36.09 -12.18
N ALA A 34 -17.89 -37.43 -12.10
CA ALA A 34 -18.96 -38.32 -12.57
C ALA A 34 -20.21 -38.32 -11.66
N SER A 35 -20.10 -37.86 -10.41
CA SER A 35 -21.23 -37.80 -9.46
C SER A 35 -22.09 -36.54 -9.57
N LEU A 36 -21.67 -35.53 -10.35
CA LEU A 36 -22.34 -34.22 -10.38
C LEU A 36 -23.04 -33.82 -11.69
N SER A 37 -22.95 -34.56 -12.82
CA SER A 37 -23.80 -34.35 -14.01
C SER A 37 -23.61 -35.39 -15.15
N PRO A 38 -24.60 -35.55 -16.07
CA PRO A 38 -24.57 -36.55 -17.15
C PRO A 38 -23.47 -36.29 -18.19
N ALA A 39 -22.99 -37.36 -18.81
CA ALA A 39 -21.86 -37.39 -19.72
C ALA A 39 -21.96 -36.39 -20.89
N ARG A 40 -21.28 -35.25 -20.75
CA ARG A 40 -20.73 -34.53 -21.89
C ARG A 40 -19.31 -34.09 -21.54
N GLN A 41 -18.38 -34.99 -21.80
CA GLN A 41 -16.95 -34.78 -21.64
C GLN A 41 -16.45 -33.90 -22.80
N VAL A 42 -16.19 -32.62 -22.52
CA VAL A 42 -15.22 -31.83 -23.30
C VAL A 42 -14.10 -31.52 -22.30
N GLY A 43 -13.02 -32.29 -22.35
CA GLY A 43 -11.87 -32.09 -21.47
C GLY A 43 -11.22 -30.72 -21.68
N PRO A 44 -10.49 -30.20 -20.68
CA PRO A 44 -9.73 -28.96 -20.83
C PRO A 44 -8.68 -29.16 -21.93
N ARG A 45 -8.86 -28.48 -23.07
CA ARG A 45 -7.76 -28.29 -24.01
C ARG A 45 -6.84 -27.25 -23.41
N ILE A 46 -5.56 -27.59 -23.26
CA ILE A 46 -4.51 -26.57 -23.19
C ILE A 46 -4.70 -25.72 -24.44
N SER A 47 -5.03 -24.44 -24.27
CA SER A 47 -5.09 -23.53 -25.40
C SER A 47 -3.68 -23.38 -25.95
N GLU A 48 -3.42 -24.06 -27.06
CA GLU A 48 -2.33 -23.72 -27.97
C GLU A 48 -2.29 -22.21 -28.18
N LEU A 49 -1.10 -21.69 -28.49
CA LEU A 49 -0.84 -20.31 -28.89
C LEU A 49 -2.01 -19.79 -29.74
N LYS A 50 -2.91 -18.98 -29.15
CA LYS A 50 -4.10 -18.49 -29.83
C LYS A 50 -3.63 -17.50 -30.90
N LEU A 51 -3.51 -18.00 -32.13
CA LEU A 51 -3.21 -17.20 -33.31
C LEU A 51 -4.32 -16.15 -33.47
N THR A 52 -3.94 -14.87 -33.66
CA THR A 52 -4.86 -13.81 -34.10
C THR A 52 -5.49 -14.26 -35.41
N ALA A 53 -6.77 -14.63 -35.38
CA ALA A 53 -7.52 -14.95 -36.59
C ALA A 53 -8.21 -13.67 -37.12
N ALA A 54 -8.42 -13.59 -38.43
CA ALA A 54 -9.33 -12.60 -39.04
C ALA A 54 -10.65 -13.25 -39.47
N ALA A 55 -10.97 -14.42 -38.91
CA ALA A 55 -12.12 -15.22 -39.31
C ALA A 55 -13.41 -14.77 -38.62
N GLU A 56 -14.48 -14.60 -39.40
CA GLU A 56 -15.84 -14.46 -38.87
C GLU A 56 -16.27 -15.76 -38.17
N GLY A 57 -16.96 -15.64 -37.03
CA GLY A 57 -17.46 -16.79 -36.25
C GLY A 57 -16.60 -17.21 -35.04
N ALA A 58 -15.50 -16.51 -34.75
CA ALA A 58 -14.76 -16.69 -33.51
C ALA A 58 -15.61 -16.29 -32.28
N ALA A 59 -15.53 -17.06 -31.20
CA ALA A 59 -16.25 -16.74 -29.95
C ALA A 59 -15.62 -15.52 -29.25
N MET A 60 -16.47 -14.65 -28.69
CA MET A 60 -16.01 -13.51 -27.90
C MET A 60 -15.50 -13.99 -26.52
N PRO A 61 -14.23 -13.72 -26.15
CA PRO A 61 -13.73 -14.02 -24.83
C PRO A 61 -14.50 -13.27 -23.73
N CYS A 62 -14.80 -13.95 -22.63
CA CYS A 62 -15.23 -13.34 -21.38
C CYS A 62 -14.15 -13.60 -20.34
N VAL A 63 -13.64 -12.53 -19.73
CA VAL A 63 -12.56 -12.58 -18.74
C VAL A 63 -13.13 -12.21 -17.38
N PHE A 64 -12.69 -12.92 -16.35
CA PHE A 64 -12.86 -12.54 -14.95
C PHE A 64 -11.48 -12.59 -14.30
N GLY A 65 -11.09 -11.53 -13.60
CA GLY A 65 -9.74 -11.33 -13.08
C GLY A 65 -8.75 -10.86 -14.15
N ARG A 66 -7.53 -11.41 -14.10
CA ARG A 66 -6.40 -11.07 -14.99
C ARG A 66 -6.09 -12.23 -15.93
N ALA A 67 -6.30 -12.05 -17.23
CA ALA A 67 -6.05 -13.10 -18.21
C ALA A 67 -5.34 -12.58 -19.48
N ARG A 68 -4.47 -13.42 -20.06
CA ARG A 68 -3.89 -13.14 -21.38
C ARG A 68 -4.85 -13.58 -22.48
N VAL A 69 -5.29 -12.64 -23.31
CA VAL A 69 -6.22 -12.87 -24.41
C VAL A 69 -5.59 -12.50 -25.74
N ALA A 70 -5.77 -13.34 -26.76
CA ALA A 70 -5.36 -13.00 -28.12
C ALA A 70 -6.37 -12.02 -28.73
N GLY A 71 -5.87 -10.96 -29.37
CA GLY A 71 -6.72 -10.01 -30.07
C GLY A 71 -7.34 -10.63 -31.32
N GLN A 72 -8.53 -10.15 -31.69
CA GLN A 72 -9.22 -10.50 -32.93
C GLN A 72 -9.39 -9.23 -33.78
N VAL A 73 -8.97 -9.25 -35.04
CA VAL A 73 -9.11 -8.07 -35.92
C VAL A 73 -10.58 -7.78 -36.18
N ILE A 74 -11.01 -6.56 -35.88
CA ILE A 74 -12.39 -6.07 -36.12
C ILE A 74 -12.44 -4.88 -37.10
N TRP A 75 -11.30 -4.21 -37.30
CA TRP A 75 -11.14 -3.15 -38.30
C TRP A 75 -9.66 -3.03 -38.66
N ALA A 76 -9.34 -2.69 -39.92
CA ALA A 76 -7.99 -2.38 -40.35
C ALA A 76 -8.02 -1.40 -41.52
N ALA A 77 -7.19 -0.35 -41.43
CA ALA A 77 -6.95 0.56 -42.53
C ALA A 77 -6.06 -0.08 -43.61
N ARG A 78 -5.83 0.65 -44.70
CA ARG A 78 -4.82 0.26 -45.70
C ARG A 78 -3.42 0.51 -45.16
N PHE A 79 -2.44 -0.30 -45.58
CA PHE A 79 -1.03 -0.07 -45.29
C PHE A 79 -0.57 1.31 -45.79
N ARG A 80 0.23 2.00 -44.97
CA ARG A 80 0.92 3.25 -45.33
C ARG A 80 2.40 2.96 -45.57
N GLU A 81 2.89 3.31 -46.75
CA GLU A 81 4.30 3.14 -47.15
C GLU A 81 5.10 4.42 -46.82
N HIS A 82 6.17 4.25 -46.05
CA HIS A 82 7.16 5.29 -45.74
C HIS A 82 8.39 5.10 -46.62
N ARG A 83 8.75 6.11 -47.41
CA ARG A 83 9.89 6.02 -48.33
C ARG A 83 11.03 6.93 -47.89
N THR A 84 12.16 6.34 -47.52
CA THR A 84 13.38 7.07 -47.17
C THR A 84 14.42 6.91 -48.27
N THR A 85 14.99 8.02 -48.76
CA THR A 85 16.04 8.00 -49.78
C THR A 85 17.33 8.53 -49.18
N SER A 86 18.38 7.71 -49.14
CA SER A 86 19.70 8.09 -48.63
C SER A 86 20.78 7.88 -49.70
N GLY A 87 21.78 8.78 -49.76
CA GLY A 87 22.91 8.69 -50.68
C GLY A 87 23.15 9.94 -51.54
N SER A 88 24.38 10.07 -52.08
CA SER A 88 24.82 11.20 -52.91
C SER A 88 24.52 10.97 -54.40
N LYS A 89 24.80 11.96 -55.27
CA LYS A 89 24.51 11.93 -56.72
C LYS A 89 25.03 10.68 -57.47
N ALA A 90 25.97 9.92 -56.90
CA ALA A 90 26.56 8.72 -57.49
C ALA A 90 25.90 7.39 -57.03
N GLY A 91 24.97 7.41 -56.07
CA GLY A 91 24.26 6.21 -55.61
C GLY A 91 23.16 6.58 -54.61
N ARG A 92 21.89 6.39 -55.01
CA ARG A 92 20.73 6.55 -54.12
C ARG A 92 20.22 5.18 -53.72
N THR A 93 20.18 4.91 -52.42
CA THR A 93 19.50 3.76 -51.84
C THR A 93 18.12 4.22 -51.38
N ARG A 94 17.07 3.48 -51.79
CA ARG A 94 15.70 3.68 -51.30
C ARG A 94 15.38 2.58 -50.31
N SER A 95 14.99 2.94 -49.09
CA SER A 95 14.35 2.03 -48.14
C SER A 95 12.85 2.33 -48.08
N TYR A 96 12.09 1.26 -47.93
CA TYR A 96 10.64 1.30 -47.76
C TYR A 96 10.35 0.72 -46.37
N GLY A 97 9.56 1.44 -45.57
CA GLY A 97 8.97 0.95 -44.34
C GLY A 97 7.45 0.95 -44.45
N TYR A 98 6.77 0.15 -43.65
CA TYR A 98 5.31 0.08 -43.66
C TYR A 98 4.75 0.32 -42.27
N SER A 99 3.59 0.99 -42.22
CA SER A 99 2.79 1.12 -41.01
C SER A 99 1.35 0.70 -41.26
N LEU A 100 0.67 0.25 -40.21
CA LEU A 100 -0.72 -0.15 -40.26
C LEU A 100 -1.49 0.39 -39.05
N SER A 101 -2.65 0.98 -39.34
CA SER A 101 -3.66 1.33 -38.34
C SER A 101 -4.74 0.24 -38.31
N PHE A 102 -5.06 -0.29 -37.14
CA PHE A 102 -6.02 -1.40 -37.00
C PHE A 102 -6.60 -1.50 -35.58
N ALA A 103 -7.74 -2.20 -35.46
CA ALA A 103 -8.42 -2.43 -34.19
C ALA A 103 -8.56 -3.93 -33.91
N LEU A 104 -8.31 -4.31 -32.66
CA LEU A 104 -8.41 -5.68 -32.14
C LEU A 104 -9.43 -5.75 -31.00
N ALA A 105 -10.48 -6.56 -31.16
CA ALA A 105 -11.33 -6.95 -30.03
C ALA A 105 -10.55 -7.87 -29.08
N VAL A 106 -10.68 -7.61 -27.78
CA VAL A 106 -10.01 -8.37 -26.71
C VAL A 106 -11.00 -9.15 -25.83
N GLY A 107 -12.29 -8.90 -25.99
CA GLY A 107 -13.34 -9.61 -25.27
C GLY A 107 -14.60 -8.80 -25.11
N GLU A 108 -15.56 -9.37 -24.41
CA GLU A 108 -16.74 -8.66 -23.94
C GLU A 108 -16.35 -7.65 -22.86
N GLY A 109 -16.96 -6.46 -22.92
CA GLY A 109 -16.83 -5.41 -21.90
C GLY A 109 -17.98 -5.41 -20.88
N PRO A 110 -17.95 -4.48 -19.91
CA PRO A 110 -16.84 -3.56 -19.66
C PRO A 110 -15.62 -4.28 -19.05
N ILE A 111 -14.41 -3.91 -19.49
CA ILE A 111 -13.15 -4.29 -18.85
C ILE A 111 -12.63 -3.14 -17.97
N ASP A 112 -11.85 -3.45 -16.94
CA ASP A 112 -11.17 -2.44 -16.12
C ASP A 112 -10.01 -1.79 -16.90
N GLY A 113 -9.28 -2.59 -17.67
CA GLY A 113 -8.18 -2.10 -18.50
C GLY A 113 -7.34 -3.18 -19.18
N ILE A 114 -6.25 -2.71 -19.78
CA ILE A 114 -5.23 -3.54 -20.45
C ILE A 114 -3.88 -3.27 -19.78
N GLY A 115 -3.18 -4.36 -19.44
CA GLY A 115 -1.82 -4.33 -18.94
C GLY A 115 -0.82 -4.56 -20.05
N ARG A 116 0.06 -5.54 -19.86
CA ARG A 116 1.11 -5.89 -20.82
C ARG A 116 0.55 -6.30 -22.19
N VAL A 117 1.26 -5.90 -23.23
CA VAL A 117 1.01 -6.29 -24.62
C VAL A 117 2.14 -7.18 -25.10
N TRP A 118 1.82 -8.22 -25.85
CA TRP A 118 2.81 -9.09 -26.47
C TRP A 118 2.59 -9.16 -27.98
N ALA A 119 3.67 -9.02 -28.74
CA ALA A 119 3.75 -9.21 -30.19
C ALA A 119 4.56 -10.47 -30.50
N ASP A 120 3.99 -11.39 -31.29
CA ASP A 120 4.60 -12.66 -31.69
C ASP A 120 5.19 -13.46 -30.51
N GLY A 121 4.48 -13.43 -29.37
CA GLY A 121 4.86 -14.13 -28.14
C GLY A 121 5.82 -13.38 -27.21
N LYS A 122 6.46 -12.30 -27.65
CA LYS A 122 7.37 -11.47 -26.85
C LYS A 122 6.69 -10.21 -26.34
N ALA A 123 7.11 -9.68 -25.19
CA ALA A 123 6.59 -8.41 -24.70
C ALA A 123 6.88 -7.32 -25.74
N LEU A 124 5.85 -6.55 -26.09
CA LEU A 124 5.96 -5.45 -27.03
C LEU A 124 6.49 -4.23 -26.30
N ASP A 125 7.55 -3.62 -26.83
CA ASP A 125 7.97 -2.28 -26.41
C ASP A 125 6.90 -1.28 -26.86
N MET A 126 6.33 -0.57 -25.91
CA MET A 126 5.25 0.39 -26.15
C MET A 126 5.80 1.80 -26.42
N ASP A 127 7.12 2.01 -26.39
CA ASP A 127 7.71 3.30 -26.73
C ASP A 127 7.42 3.67 -28.19
N GLY A 128 6.97 4.91 -28.41
CA GLY A 128 6.51 5.39 -29.71
C GLY A 128 5.24 4.70 -30.28
N VAL A 129 4.65 3.73 -29.58
CA VAL A 129 3.42 3.04 -30.02
C VAL A 129 2.18 3.80 -29.57
N THR A 130 1.36 4.24 -30.53
CA THR A 130 0.07 4.87 -30.22
C THR A 130 -1.02 3.80 -30.13
N MET A 131 -1.45 3.47 -28.91
CA MET A 131 -2.54 2.54 -28.63
C MET A 131 -3.65 3.23 -27.83
N ARG A 132 -4.91 3.06 -28.27
CA ARG A 132 -6.10 3.49 -27.52
C ARG A 132 -6.91 2.29 -27.07
N VAL A 133 -7.34 2.29 -25.81
CA VAL A 133 -8.17 1.23 -25.23
C VAL A 133 -9.60 1.72 -25.12
N HIS A 134 -10.53 0.95 -25.68
CA HIS A 134 -11.97 1.11 -25.53
C HIS A 134 -12.49 0.00 -24.62
N ARG A 135 -13.11 0.38 -23.50
CA ARG A 135 -13.41 -0.55 -22.40
C ARG A 135 -14.59 -1.47 -22.68
N GLY A 136 -15.36 -1.23 -23.74
CA GLY A 136 -16.53 -2.04 -24.05
C GLY A 136 -17.77 -1.68 -23.24
N THR A 137 -17.90 -0.43 -22.81
CA THR A 137 -19.15 0.05 -22.20
C THR A 137 -20.25 0.21 -23.26
N GLU A 138 -21.50 0.19 -22.83
CA GLU A 138 -22.64 0.37 -23.74
C GLU A 138 -22.76 1.81 -24.27
N ASP A 139 -22.19 2.78 -23.57
CA ASP A 139 -22.19 4.20 -23.93
C ASP A 139 -20.93 4.64 -24.70
N GLN A 140 -19.99 3.73 -24.98
CA GLN A 140 -18.77 4.09 -25.68
C GLN A 140 -19.06 4.61 -27.10
N LEU A 141 -18.25 5.57 -27.52
CA LEU A 141 -18.29 6.19 -28.84
C LEU A 141 -17.29 5.51 -29.79
N ALA A 142 -17.47 5.71 -31.10
CA ALA A 142 -16.52 5.22 -32.10
C ALA A 142 -15.13 5.86 -31.92
N ASP A 143 -14.08 5.09 -32.23
CA ASP A 143 -12.71 5.59 -32.14
C ASP A 143 -12.49 6.75 -33.14
N PRO A 144 -11.85 7.86 -32.73
CA PRO A 144 -11.61 9.00 -33.60
C PRO A 144 -10.86 8.68 -34.89
N LEU A 145 -9.92 7.72 -34.89
CA LEU A 145 -9.19 7.32 -36.10
C LEU A 145 -10.10 6.54 -37.06
N ILE A 146 -10.96 5.66 -36.52
CA ILE A 146 -11.93 4.92 -37.34
C ILE A 146 -12.94 5.91 -37.94
N VAL A 147 -13.42 6.88 -37.16
CA VAL A 147 -14.27 7.98 -37.65
C VAL A 147 -13.57 8.79 -38.74
N ALA A 148 -12.29 9.11 -38.58
CA ALA A 148 -11.54 9.87 -39.58
C ALA A 148 -11.35 9.12 -40.90
N VAL A 149 -11.30 7.78 -40.86
CA VAL A 149 -11.10 6.94 -42.06
C VAL A 149 -12.42 6.56 -42.74
N GLU A 150 -13.41 6.13 -41.96
CA GLU A 150 -14.69 5.60 -42.47
C GLU A 150 -15.79 6.66 -42.57
N GLY A 151 -15.69 7.75 -41.80
CA GLY A 151 -16.72 8.78 -41.64
C GLY A 151 -17.66 8.52 -40.45
N GLU A 152 -18.25 9.60 -39.92
CA GLU A 152 -19.07 9.57 -38.69
C GLU A 152 -20.29 8.64 -38.80
N ASP A 153 -20.91 8.57 -39.98
CA ASP A 153 -22.10 7.72 -40.23
C ASP A 153 -21.78 6.23 -40.37
N ALA A 154 -20.53 5.87 -40.68
CA ALA A 154 -20.12 4.49 -40.98
C ALA A 154 -19.20 3.87 -39.92
N ALA A 155 -18.62 4.68 -39.03
CA ALA A 155 -17.69 4.22 -38.02
C ALA A 155 -18.40 3.45 -36.89
N PRO A 156 -18.07 2.15 -36.68
CA PRO A 156 -18.66 1.38 -35.60
C PRO A 156 -18.14 1.82 -34.23
N ALA A 157 -19.03 1.91 -33.25
CA ALA A 157 -18.69 2.15 -31.84
C ALA A 157 -18.38 0.85 -31.06
N PHE A 158 -18.63 -0.31 -31.66
CA PHE A 158 -18.42 -1.63 -31.05
C PHE A 158 -18.92 -1.76 -29.60
N ARG A 159 -20.07 -1.18 -29.27
CA ARG A 159 -20.66 -1.18 -27.91
C ARG A 159 -20.76 -2.60 -27.33
N GLY A 160 -20.43 -2.73 -26.05
CA GLY A 160 -20.38 -4.02 -25.35
C GLY A 160 -19.13 -4.88 -25.65
N ALA A 161 -18.29 -4.49 -26.61
CA ALA A 161 -17.01 -5.15 -26.89
C ALA A 161 -15.84 -4.27 -26.48
N ALA A 162 -14.94 -4.82 -25.67
CA ALA A 162 -13.67 -4.18 -25.37
C ALA A 162 -12.71 -4.39 -26.55
N TYR A 163 -12.06 -3.32 -26.99
CA TYR A 163 -11.13 -3.36 -28.12
C TYR A 163 -9.99 -2.35 -27.95
N VAL A 164 -8.90 -2.60 -28.66
CA VAL A 164 -7.75 -1.69 -28.73
C VAL A 164 -7.51 -1.25 -30.16
N VAL A 165 -7.14 0.01 -30.35
CA VAL A 165 -6.80 0.60 -31.65
C VAL A 165 -5.32 0.95 -31.64
N PHE A 166 -4.58 0.41 -32.60
CA PHE A 166 -3.21 0.83 -32.92
C PHE A 166 -3.26 1.83 -34.06
N GLU A 167 -2.58 2.96 -33.88
CA GLU A 167 -2.42 3.99 -34.90
C GLU A 167 -1.01 3.96 -35.47
N ASP A 168 -0.92 3.74 -36.78
CA ASP A 168 0.31 3.73 -37.57
C ASP A 168 1.46 2.89 -36.96
N LEU A 169 1.14 1.69 -36.46
CA LEU A 169 2.13 0.76 -35.93
C LEU A 169 3.14 0.39 -37.03
N MET A 170 4.42 0.67 -36.79
CA MET A 170 5.51 0.34 -37.70
C MET A 170 5.71 -1.18 -37.78
N LEU A 171 5.88 -1.70 -38.98
CA LEU A 171 5.94 -3.14 -39.25
C LEU A 171 7.35 -3.67 -39.53
N ASP A 172 8.34 -2.79 -39.59
CA ASP A 172 9.71 -3.12 -39.96
C ASP A 172 10.31 -4.15 -38.98
N ASP A 173 10.06 -3.98 -37.68
CA ASP A 173 10.49 -4.91 -36.62
C ASP A 173 9.73 -6.25 -36.62
N PHE A 174 8.61 -6.31 -37.33
CA PHE A 174 7.78 -7.52 -37.49
C PHE A 174 7.94 -8.18 -38.87
N GLY A 175 8.99 -7.81 -39.61
CA GLY A 175 9.27 -8.37 -40.94
C GLY A 175 8.29 -7.93 -42.01
N GLY A 176 7.71 -6.73 -41.87
CA GLY A 176 6.78 -6.14 -42.84
C GLY A 176 5.37 -6.74 -42.81
N ARG A 177 5.01 -7.47 -41.76
CA ARG A 177 3.66 -8.02 -41.56
C ARG A 177 3.05 -7.54 -40.24
N PRO A 178 1.72 -7.54 -40.12
CA PRO A 178 1.08 -7.36 -38.82
C PRO A 178 1.54 -8.44 -37.82
N PRO A 179 1.96 -8.07 -36.60
CA PRO A 179 2.30 -9.03 -35.56
C PRO A 179 1.06 -9.70 -34.99
N GLN A 180 1.22 -10.90 -34.41
CA GLN A 180 0.19 -11.51 -33.59
C GLN A 180 0.20 -10.88 -32.21
N LEU A 181 -0.91 -10.22 -31.86
CA LEU A 181 -1.02 -9.48 -30.62
C LEU A 181 -1.89 -10.21 -29.60
N SER A 182 -1.40 -10.19 -28.36
CA SER A 182 -2.14 -10.65 -27.19
C SER A 182 -1.97 -9.66 -26.04
N PHE A 183 -2.95 -9.61 -25.16
CA PHE A 183 -3.15 -8.54 -24.19
C PHE A 183 -3.43 -9.13 -22.82
N GLU A 184 -2.87 -8.51 -21.79
CA GLU A 184 -3.25 -8.75 -20.41
C GLU A 184 -4.54 -7.97 -20.15
N VAL A 185 -5.67 -8.67 -20.05
CA VAL A 185 -6.98 -8.06 -19.83
C VAL A 185 -7.34 -8.16 -18.36
N PHE A 186 -7.80 -7.04 -17.79
CA PHE A 186 -8.35 -6.98 -16.43
C PHE A 186 -9.86 -6.79 -16.50
N ARG A 187 -10.62 -7.68 -15.85
CA ARG A 187 -12.07 -7.52 -15.72
C ARG A 187 -12.58 -8.08 -14.40
N ARG A 188 -13.09 -7.21 -13.54
CA ARG A 188 -13.86 -7.57 -12.36
C ARG A 188 -15.33 -7.85 -12.73
N PRO A 189 -16.07 -8.63 -11.92
CA PRO A 189 -17.51 -8.74 -12.08
C PRO A 189 -18.18 -7.40 -11.84
N ALA A 190 -19.36 -7.20 -12.42
CA ALA A 190 -20.21 -6.11 -12.01
C ALA A 190 -20.66 -6.36 -10.56
N GLY A 191 -20.22 -5.50 -9.63
CA GLY A 191 -20.64 -5.51 -8.23
C GLY A 191 -21.65 -4.40 -7.92
N ASP A 192 -22.11 -4.36 -6.68
CA ASP A 192 -22.96 -3.31 -6.10
C ASP A 192 -22.15 -2.06 -5.64
N GLY A 193 -20.85 -2.01 -5.97
CA GLY A 193 -19.92 -0.99 -5.50
C GLY A 193 -19.38 -1.23 -4.08
N SER A 194 -19.56 -2.44 -3.52
CA SER A 194 -19.02 -2.79 -2.20
C SER A 194 -17.55 -3.19 -2.20
N ALA A 195 -16.99 -3.52 -3.36
CA ALA A 195 -15.63 -4.03 -3.50
C ALA A 195 -14.59 -2.98 -3.12
N LEU A 196 -13.42 -3.44 -2.65
CA LEU A 196 -12.27 -2.60 -2.31
C LEU A 196 -11.97 -1.53 -3.36
N GLU A 197 -11.86 -1.93 -4.63
CA GLU A 197 -11.47 -1.07 -5.75
C GLU A 197 -12.52 0.03 -6.06
N ASP A 198 -13.78 -0.17 -5.64
CA ASP A 198 -14.87 0.79 -5.84
C ASP A 198 -15.02 1.78 -4.68
N ARG A 199 -14.31 1.53 -3.56
CA ARG A 199 -14.38 2.33 -2.32
C ARG A 199 -13.06 2.98 -1.92
N LEU A 200 -11.93 2.40 -2.29
CA LEU A 200 -10.63 2.89 -1.85
C LEU A 200 -10.23 4.15 -2.61
N GLU A 201 -10.13 5.27 -1.89
CA GLU A 201 -9.84 6.58 -2.48
C GLU A 201 -8.42 7.09 -2.21
N SER A 202 -7.65 6.44 -1.33
CA SER A 202 -6.32 6.91 -0.93
C SER A 202 -5.37 5.75 -0.58
N VAL A 203 -4.09 5.87 -0.97
CA VAL A 203 -3.03 4.89 -0.65
C VAL A 203 -1.75 5.57 -0.16
N CYS A 204 -1.03 4.90 0.74
CA CYS A 204 0.33 5.28 1.08
C CYS A 204 1.29 4.73 0.02
N LEU A 205 1.94 5.62 -0.73
CA LEU A 205 2.96 5.26 -1.72
C LEU A 205 4.32 5.18 -1.02
N ILE A 206 4.82 3.96 -0.87
CA ILE A 206 6.13 3.71 -0.29
C ILE A 206 7.19 3.57 -1.38
N PRO A 207 8.39 4.13 -1.19
CA PRO A 207 9.48 4.00 -2.16
C PRO A 207 10.14 2.61 -2.13
N GLY A 208 9.75 1.71 -1.22
CA GLY A 208 10.51 0.49 -0.95
C GLY A 208 11.92 0.75 -0.38
N ALA A 209 12.20 2.02 -0.05
CA ALA A 209 13.49 2.62 0.24
C ALA A 209 14.50 2.39 -0.91
N GLY A 210 14.88 3.47 -1.59
CA GLY A 210 15.71 3.39 -2.79
C GLY A 210 16.08 4.79 -3.27
N GLU A 211 17.38 5.04 -3.47
CA GLU A 211 17.92 6.38 -3.72
C GLU A 211 17.29 7.14 -4.90
N PHE A 212 16.79 6.41 -5.90
CA PHE A 212 16.22 6.96 -7.15
C PHE A 212 14.84 6.36 -7.51
N VAL A 213 14.24 5.58 -6.63
CA VAL A 213 13.01 4.81 -6.92
C VAL A 213 11.79 5.69 -7.24
N LEU A 214 11.79 6.93 -6.74
CA LEU A 214 10.75 7.93 -7.01
C LEU A 214 11.02 8.76 -8.29
N ALA A 215 12.12 8.53 -8.99
CA ALA A 215 12.43 9.28 -10.21
C ALA A 215 11.56 8.78 -11.38
N THR A 216 11.11 9.73 -12.21
CA THR A 216 10.43 9.44 -13.48
C THR A 216 11.42 9.24 -14.63
N ASP A 217 12.63 9.80 -14.48
CA ASP A 217 13.74 9.54 -15.39
C ASP A 217 14.45 8.24 -15.03
N VAL A 218 14.94 7.52 -16.04
CA VAL A 218 15.78 6.34 -15.81
C VAL A 218 17.17 6.79 -15.35
N VAL A 219 17.57 6.36 -14.16
CA VAL A 219 18.88 6.63 -13.58
C VAL A 219 19.79 5.43 -13.79
N LEU A 220 20.95 5.67 -14.39
CA LEU A 220 21.97 4.66 -14.65
C LEU A 220 23.14 4.85 -13.68
N ARG A 221 23.52 3.77 -13.01
CA ARG A 221 24.77 3.66 -12.27
C ARG A 221 25.88 3.18 -13.18
N ARG A 222 27.06 3.80 -13.09
CA ARG A 222 28.28 3.28 -13.72
C ARG A 222 28.94 2.24 -12.81
N ALA A 223 29.19 1.05 -13.35
CA ALA A 223 29.91 -0.03 -12.71
C ALA A 223 31.28 -0.22 -13.40
N GLY A 224 32.29 0.51 -12.92
CA GLY A 224 33.59 0.61 -13.58
C GLY A 224 33.54 1.45 -14.86
N LEU A 225 34.52 1.28 -15.76
CA LEU A 225 34.70 2.15 -16.93
C LEU A 225 33.77 1.85 -18.11
N THR A 226 33.17 0.66 -18.18
CA THR A 226 32.50 0.18 -19.40
C THR A 226 31.11 -0.41 -19.18
N ARG A 227 30.63 -0.51 -17.94
CA ARG A 227 29.32 -1.09 -17.64
C ARG A 227 28.43 -0.07 -16.97
N THR A 228 27.16 -0.09 -17.34
CA THR A 228 26.09 0.66 -16.67
C THR A 228 24.98 -0.31 -16.26
N SER A 229 24.32 0.00 -15.14
CA SER A 229 23.12 -0.70 -14.67
C SER A 229 22.06 0.33 -14.32
N ALA A 230 20.78 0.06 -14.59
CA ALA A 230 19.72 0.94 -14.13
C ALA A 230 19.48 0.77 -12.62
N GLU A 231 19.17 1.88 -11.93
CA GLU A 231 18.83 1.89 -10.50
C GLU A 231 17.31 1.84 -10.27
N ASN A 232 16.51 2.34 -11.22
CA ASN A 232 15.05 2.44 -11.12
C ASN A 232 14.31 1.99 -12.40
N LEU A 233 14.93 1.11 -13.19
CA LEU A 233 14.29 0.43 -14.31
C LEU A 233 14.57 -1.06 -14.14
N ASN A 234 13.58 -1.76 -13.61
CA ASN A 234 13.61 -3.20 -13.41
C ASN A 234 12.52 -3.91 -14.21
N ASN A 235 11.54 -3.18 -14.72
CA ASN A 235 10.44 -3.75 -15.50
C ASN A 235 10.79 -4.01 -16.98
N ALA A 236 9.94 -4.79 -17.65
CA ALA A 236 10.09 -5.13 -19.07
C ALA A 236 9.57 -4.05 -20.03
N GLU A 237 8.92 -2.99 -19.53
CA GLU A 237 8.39 -1.88 -20.34
C GLU A 237 9.45 -0.81 -20.64
N GLY A 238 10.66 -0.92 -20.10
CA GLY A 238 11.75 0.00 -20.41
C GLY A 238 11.57 1.42 -19.83
N ARG A 239 10.64 1.60 -18.90
CA ARG A 239 10.31 2.88 -18.25
C ARG A 239 10.75 2.88 -16.80
N ALA A 240 10.88 4.05 -16.17
CA ALA A 240 11.12 4.13 -14.74
C ALA A 240 10.03 3.39 -13.94
N ASP A 241 10.45 2.64 -12.92
CA ASP A 241 9.61 1.74 -12.14
C ASP A 241 8.39 2.45 -11.54
N LEU A 242 8.56 3.69 -11.04
CA LEU A 242 7.47 4.51 -10.52
C LEU A 242 6.35 4.71 -11.55
N LEU A 243 6.69 5.00 -12.81
CA LEU A 243 5.70 5.29 -13.85
C LEU A 243 4.82 4.06 -14.11
N VAL A 244 5.45 2.88 -14.20
CA VAL A 244 4.74 1.61 -14.38
C VAL A 244 3.89 1.28 -13.17
N SER A 245 4.41 1.50 -11.95
CA SER A 245 3.64 1.26 -10.73
C SER A 245 2.43 2.19 -10.60
N LEU A 246 2.54 3.46 -10.98
CA LEU A 246 1.41 4.40 -10.98
C LEU A 246 0.38 4.07 -12.06
N ASP A 247 0.80 3.57 -13.23
CA ASP A 247 -0.12 3.07 -14.25
C ASP A 247 -0.92 1.87 -13.71
N GLN A 248 -0.26 0.96 -12.99
CA GLN A 248 -0.91 -0.16 -12.30
C GLN A 248 -1.88 0.31 -11.20
N LEU A 249 -1.49 1.30 -10.40
CA LEU A 249 -2.34 1.86 -9.34
C LEU A 249 -3.66 2.39 -9.92
N GLN A 250 -3.59 3.23 -10.97
CA GLN A 250 -4.79 3.83 -11.56
C GLN A 250 -5.65 2.80 -12.30
N ALA A 251 -5.05 1.74 -12.83
CA ALA A 251 -5.78 0.65 -13.47
C ALA A 251 -6.51 -0.23 -12.46
N GLN A 252 -5.86 -0.55 -11.33
CA GLN A 252 -6.38 -1.51 -10.34
C GLN A 252 -7.27 -0.83 -9.28
N LEU A 253 -7.02 0.43 -8.98
CA LEU A 253 -7.75 1.21 -7.97
C LEU A 253 -8.23 2.54 -8.57
N PRO A 254 -9.22 2.51 -9.49
CA PRO A 254 -9.61 3.67 -10.29
C PRO A 254 -10.28 4.80 -9.48
N LYS A 255 -10.63 4.55 -8.21
CA LYS A 255 -11.19 5.55 -7.28
C LYS A 255 -10.13 6.29 -6.48
N VAL A 256 -8.87 5.85 -6.53
CA VAL A 256 -7.77 6.53 -5.85
C VAL A 256 -7.60 7.93 -6.42
N LYS A 257 -7.71 8.91 -5.53
CA LYS A 257 -7.59 10.34 -5.82
C LYS A 257 -6.60 11.06 -4.92
N HIS A 258 -6.12 10.43 -3.84
CA HIS A 258 -5.05 10.95 -2.99
C HIS A 258 -3.93 9.92 -2.77
N VAL A 259 -2.71 10.41 -2.61
CA VAL A 259 -1.52 9.62 -2.28
C VAL A 259 -0.78 10.28 -1.11
N ASN A 260 -0.52 9.49 -0.06
CA ASN A 260 0.45 9.85 0.97
C ASN A 260 1.84 9.41 0.48
N LEU A 261 2.68 10.35 0.05
CA LEU A 261 4.02 10.09 -0.49
C LEU A 261 5.02 9.97 0.66
N VAL A 262 5.45 8.74 0.95
CA VAL A 262 6.37 8.44 2.06
C VAL A 262 7.81 8.72 1.63
N VAL A 263 8.53 9.52 2.43
CA VAL A 263 9.96 9.78 2.19
C VAL A 263 10.74 9.72 3.50
N ALA A 264 11.69 8.78 3.59
CA ALA A 264 12.34 8.42 4.84
C ALA A 264 13.76 8.96 5.00
N TRP A 265 14.08 9.44 6.22
CA TRP A 265 15.45 9.59 6.73
C TRP A 265 15.71 8.58 7.85
N PHE A 266 16.95 8.49 8.30
CA PHE A 266 17.40 7.46 9.24
C PHE A 266 17.77 8.06 10.59
N GLY A 267 17.25 7.46 11.66
CA GLY A 267 17.77 7.57 13.02
C GLY A 267 18.63 6.35 13.35
N ALA A 268 19.70 6.52 14.12
CA ALA A 268 20.61 5.42 14.48
C ALA A 268 20.79 5.23 16.00
N ASP A 269 19.92 5.85 16.81
CA ASP A 269 19.94 5.76 18.27
C ASP A 269 18.54 6.00 18.84
N LEU A 270 18.09 5.19 19.80
CA LEU A 270 16.80 5.36 20.49
C LEU A 270 16.82 6.44 21.58
N ARG A 271 17.99 6.92 21.99
CA ARG A 271 18.13 7.94 23.03
C ARG A 271 17.96 9.30 22.39
N CYS A 272 16.85 9.99 22.66
CA CYS A 272 16.50 11.22 21.96
C CYS A 272 17.56 12.31 22.06
N GLY A 273 18.27 12.42 23.19
CA GLY A 273 19.36 13.37 23.35
C GLY A 273 20.63 13.08 22.52
N ALA A 274 20.75 11.89 21.92
CA ALA A 274 21.87 11.47 21.06
C ALA A 274 21.44 11.08 19.65
N CYS A 275 20.14 10.96 19.40
CA CYS A 275 19.57 10.56 18.12
C CYS A 275 19.71 11.69 17.10
N GLU A 276 20.43 11.42 16.02
CA GLU A 276 20.48 12.26 14.83
C GLU A 276 19.59 11.66 13.73
N ILE A 277 18.89 12.51 12.98
CA ILE A 277 18.06 12.14 11.84
C ILE A 277 18.75 12.63 10.57
N ARG A 278 19.21 11.70 9.72
CA ARG A 278 20.06 11.99 8.56
C ARG A 278 19.57 11.29 7.30
N PRO A 279 19.71 11.90 6.10
CA PRO A 279 19.46 11.19 4.85
C PRO A 279 20.53 10.10 4.65
N GLY A 280 20.11 8.96 4.10
CA GLY A 280 20.96 7.78 3.99
C GLY A 280 21.18 7.30 2.56
N VAL A 281 22.34 6.69 2.33
CA VAL A 281 22.75 6.06 1.06
C VAL A 281 23.06 4.58 1.27
N GLU A 282 22.81 3.79 0.25
CA GLU A 282 23.04 2.33 0.23
C GLU A 282 24.51 1.99 0.04
N LEU A 283 25.22 2.82 -0.72
CA LEU A 283 26.62 2.64 -1.06
C LEU A 283 27.37 3.97 -0.91
N ALA A 284 28.58 3.91 -0.35
CA ALA A 284 29.45 5.07 -0.22
C ALA A 284 29.93 5.61 -1.58
N ASP A 285 30.11 4.73 -2.58
CA ASP A 285 30.45 5.12 -3.95
C ASP A 285 29.43 4.53 -4.93
N LYS A 286 28.68 5.42 -5.59
CA LYS A 286 27.66 5.07 -6.59
C LYS A 286 27.51 6.23 -7.58
N PRO A 287 28.37 6.32 -8.61
CA PRO A 287 28.27 7.34 -9.63
C PRO A 287 27.07 7.07 -10.54
N THR A 288 26.19 8.05 -10.66
CA THR A 288 24.92 7.94 -11.40
C THR A 288 24.72 9.07 -12.40
N GLU A 289 24.02 8.77 -13.49
CA GLU A 289 23.64 9.72 -14.54
C GLU A 289 22.20 9.47 -15.00
N PRO A 290 21.45 10.50 -15.43
CA PRO A 290 21.85 11.92 -15.45
C PRO A 290 21.79 12.59 -14.07
N MET A 291 21.26 11.89 -13.07
CA MET A 291 20.98 12.43 -11.74
C MET A 291 22.02 11.97 -10.71
N ALA A 292 22.66 12.91 -10.03
CA ALA A 292 23.46 12.65 -8.83
C ALA A 292 22.57 12.65 -7.58
N TRP A 293 22.92 11.85 -6.58
CA TRP A 293 22.19 11.84 -5.31
C TRP A 293 22.55 13.08 -4.48
N SER A 294 21.53 13.82 -4.02
CA SER A 294 21.69 14.83 -2.97
C SER A 294 20.37 15.05 -2.24
N VAL A 295 20.47 15.24 -0.93
CA VAL A 295 19.32 15.53 -0.06
C VAL A 295 19.70 16.61 0.94
N ALA A 296 18.89 17.66 1.05
CA ALA A 296 19.11 18.77 1.99
C ALA A 296 20.51 19.41 1.88
N GLY A 297 21.02 19.53 0.64
CA GLY A 297 22.35 20.05 0.34
C GLY A 297 23.50 19.12 0.73
N VAL A 298 23.21 17.88 1.12
CA VAL A 298 24.21 16.86 1.41
C VAL A 298 24.40 15.98 0.20
N GLU A 299 25.66 15.82 -0.18
CA GLU A 299 26.11 14.89 -1.20
C GLU A 299 26.46 13.54 -0.56
N ARG A 300 26.64 12.50 -1.40
CA ARG A 300 26.84 11.11 -0.97
C ARG A 300 27.91 10.94 0.12
N ASP A 301 29.05 11.63 0.01
CA ASP A 301 30.17 11.56 0.96
C ASP A 301 29.81 12.04 2.37
N GLY A 302 28.78 12.87 2.51
CA GLY A 302 28.30 13.41 3.79
C GLY A 302 27.07 12.69 4.35
N ALA A 303 26.54 11.70 3.62
CA ALA A 303 25.32 10.98 3.96
C ALA A 303 25.54 9.88 5.01
N HIS A 304 24.47 9.44 5.66
CA HIS A 304 24.49 8.25 6.51
C HIS A 304 24.66 7.01 5.63
N LEU A 305 25.68 6.19 5.87
CA LEU A 305 25.80 4.91 5.19
C LEU A 305 24.92 3.90 5.92
N ILE A 306 23.88 3.42 5.23
CA ILE A 306 22.90 2.49 5.80
C ILE A 306 23.60 1.16 6.13
N SER A 307 23.23 0.55 7.27
CA SER A 307 23.82 -0.71 7.70
C SER A 307 23.40 -1.88 6.80
N SER A 308 24.06 -3.02 6.96
CA SER A 308 23.75 -4.25 6.24
C SER A 308 23.06 -5.30 7.12
N SER A 309 22.26 -6.15 6.50
CA SER A 309 21.64 -7.33 7.11
C SER A 309 21.69 -8.49 6.11
N ASP A 310 22.14 -9.67 6.57
CA ASP A 310 22.21 -10.90 5.75
C ASP A 310 22.90 -10.73 4.38
N GLY A 311 23.90 -9.86 4.31
CA GLY A 311 24.67 -9.59 3.09
C GLY A 311 24.03 -8.58 2.12
N GLY A 312 22.83 -8.07 2.42
CA GLY A 312 22.17 -6.97 1.71
C GLY A 312 22.16 -5.66 2.52
N VAL A 313 21.70 -4.57 1.91
CA VAL A 313 21.40 -3.32 2.62
C VAL A 313 20.19 -3.52 3.52
N ALA A 314 20.23 -3.01 4.75
CA ALA A 314 19.16 -3.21 5.74
C ALA A 314 17.89 -2.41 5.40
N TYR A 315 18.07 -1.28 4.74
CA TYR A 315 17.04 -0.46 4.11
C TYR A 315 17.62 0.07 2.80
N GLY A 316 16.79 0.40 1.82
CA GLY A 316 17.31 1.20 0.71
C GLY A 316 17.39 2.69 1.05
N GLY A 317 18.00 3.47 0.15
CA GLY A 317 18.40 4.83 0.43
C GLY A 317 17.25 5.83 0.54
N THR A 318 17.53 6.98 1.16
CA THR A 318 16.64 8.15 1.07
C THR A 318 16.54 8.56 -0.40
N PRO A 319 15.33 8.68 -0.98
CA PRO A 319 15.16 9.21 -2.32
C PRO A 319 15.79 10.61 -2.44
N THR A 320 16.58 10.85 -3.48
CA THR A 320 17.17 12.17 -3.76
C THR A 320 16.08 13.24 -3.93
N ASP A 321 16.37 14.49 -3.54
CA ASP A 321 15.39 15.59 -3.57
C ASP A 321 14.78 15.76 -4.97
N ALA A 322 15.59 15.59 -6.02
CA ALA A 322 15.14 15.66 -7.41
C ALA A 322 14.10 14.58 -7.76
N ALA A 323 14.26 13.36 -7.24
CA ALA A 323 13.31 12.27 -7.46
C ALA A 323 11.99 12.52 -6.72
N VAL A 324 12.04 13.07 -5.50
CA VAL A 324 10.84 13.47 -4.75
C VAL A 324 10.05 14.55 -5.51
N VAL A 325 10.73 15.56 -6.06
CA VAL A 325 10.09 16.59 -6.90
C VAL A 325 9.45 15.98 -8.15
N GLN A 326 10.16 15.07 -8.84
CA GLN A 326 9.61 14.36 -10.00
C GLN A 326 8.33 13.58 -9.65
N ALA A 327 8.32 12.85 -8.53
CA ALA A 327 7.15 12.11 -8.09
C ALA A 327 5.95 13.03 -7.77
N ILE A 328 6.17 14.15 -7.06
CA ILE A 328 5.09 15.12 -6.77
C ILE A 328 4.48 15.67 -8.06
N VAL A 329 5.32 16.07 -9.02
CA VAL A 329 4.88 16.61 -10.30
C VAL A 329 4.08 15.56 -11.09
N GLU A 330 4.56 14.32 -11.13
CA GLU A 330 3.90 13.23 -11.85
C GLU A 330 2.55 12.84 -11.23
N LEU A 331 2.48 12.74 -9.90
CA LEU A 331 1.22 12.48 -9.19
C LEU A 331 0.19 13.58 -9.51
N LYS A 332 0.59 14.85 -9.44
CA LYS A 332 -0.28 15.97 -9.79
C LYS A 332 -0.69 15.98 -11.26
N ARG A 333 0.23 15.65 -12.18
CA ARG A 333 -0.07 15.52 -13.61
C ARG A 333 -1.15 14.48 -13.88
N ARG A 334 -1.20 13.42 -13.07
CA ARG A 334 -2.24 12.38 -13.10
C ARG A 334 -3.55 12.77 -12.44
N GLY A 335 -3.64 13.97 -11.84
CA GLY A 335 -4.82 14.44 -11.12
C GLY A 335 -4.95 13.88 -9.70
N LEU A 336 -3.86 13.35 -9.14
CA LEU A 336 -3.83 12.85 -7.76
C LEU A 336 -3.42 13.97 -6.81
N ALA A 337 -4.17 14.13 -5.72
CA ALA A 337 -3.79 14.97 -4.60
C ALA A 337 -2.68 14.31 -3.79
N VAL A 338 -1.74 15.11 -3.27
CA VAL A 338 -0.52 14.61 -2.64
C VAL A 338 -0.43 15.11 -1.19
N THR A 339 -0.26 14.19 -0.25
CA THR A 339 0.22 14.50 1.10
C THR A 339 1.68 14.08 1.20
N LEU A 340 2.62 14.99 1.47
CA LEU A 340 3.98 14.57 1.75
C LEU A 340 4.05 14.00 3.17
N TYR A 341 4.65 12.82 3.30
CA TYR A 341 4.79 12.07 4.53
C TYR A 341 6.28 11.84 4.88
N PRO A 342 6.93 12.79 5.58
CA PRO A 342 8.25 12.58 6.18
C PRO A 342 8.23 11.43 7.19
N PHE A 343 9.08 10.42 6.98
CA PHE A 343 9.11 9.18 7.77
C PHE A 343 10.50 8.93 8.39
N VAL A 344 10.57 8.27 9.54
CA VAL A 344 11.84 7.90 10.18
C VAL A 344 11.99 6.38 10.23
N LEU A 345 13.07 5.88 9.64
CA LEU A 345 13.51 4.49 9.80
C LEU A 345 14.64 4.43 10.84
N MET A 346 14.64 3.41 11.69
CA MET A 346 15.70 3.23 12.69
C MET A 346 16.75 2.24 12.19
N ASP A 347 17.90 2.76 11.77
CA ASP A 347 19.05 1.99 11.29
C ASP A 347 19.99 1.65 12.46
N VAL A 348 19.50 0.78 13.35
CA VAL A 348 20.25 0.29 14.52
C VAL A 348 20.54 -1.20 14.31
N PRO A 349 21.72 -1.60 13.81
CA PRO A 349 22.02 -3.01 13.55
C PRO A 349 22.17 -3.80 14.86
N ALA A 350 22.07 -5.13 14.77
CA ALA A 350 22.44 -6.00 15.88
C ALA A 350 23.94 -5.85 16.22
N GLY A 351 24.31 -5.99 17.51
CA GLY A 351 25.68 -5.77 17.96
C GLY A 351 26.11 -4.31 17.96
N ASN A 352 25.16 -3.37 18.05
CA ASN A 352 25.43 -1.93 18.06
C ASN A 352 26.15 -1.44 19.32
N GLY A 353 26.05 -2.17 20.45
CA GLY A 353 26.68 -1.79 21.71
C GLY A 353 26.20 -0.46 22.31
N LEU A 354 25.11 0.13 21.81
CA LEU A 354 24.57 1.39 22.30
C LEU A 354 23.82 1.16 23.62
N PRO A 355 23.93 2.06 24.61
CA PRO A 355 23.13 1.98 25.83
C PRO A 355 21.62 1.96 25.50
N ASP A 356 20.93 0.95 26.02
CA ASP A 356 19.50 0.79 25.81
C ASP A 356 18.69 1.64 26.80
N PRO A 357 17.87 2.61 26.34
CA PRO A 357 16.96 3.32 27.24
C PRO A 357 15.93 2.42 27.93
N TYR A 358 15.67 1.21 27.42
CA TYR A 358 14.75 0.23 28.01
C TYR A 358 15.44 -0.76 28.97
N GLY A 359 16.78 -0.75 29.02
CA GLY A 359 17.57 -1.49 29.99
C GLY A 359 18.04 -2.88 29.60
N GLY A 360 17.95 -3.22 28.32
CA GLY A 360 18.70 -4.32 27.70
C GLY A 360 20.22 -4.08 27.70
N ALA A 361 20.96 -5.07 27.23
CA ALA A 361 22.42 -4.99 27.12
C ALA A 361 22.87 -3.99 26.04
N GLU A 362 22.10 -3.90 24.96
CA GLU A 362 22.23 -2.94 23.87
C GLU A 362 20.85 -2.61 23.30
N GLN A 363 20.75 -1.60 22.43
CA GLN A 363 19.50 -1.25 21.78
C GLN A 363 19.04 -2.38 20.85
N ALA A 364 17.73 -2.61 20.81
CA ALA A 364 17.13 -3.62 19.93
C ALA A 364 17.46 -3.34 18.46
N ALA A 365 17.60 -4.40 17.66
CA ALA A 365 17.94 -4.28 16.24
C ALA A 365 16.75 -3.77 15.42
N TYR A 366 17.00 -2.77 14.57
CA TYR A 366 16.03 -2.15 13.66
C TYR A 366 14.67 -1.88 14.31
N PRO A 367 14.64 -1.13 15.43
CA PRO A 367 13.46 -0.93 16.25
C PRO A 367 12.46 0.00 15.57
N TRP A 368 11.24 0.05 16.06
CA TRP A 368 10.27 1.03 15.58
C TRP A 368 10.60 2.44 16.09
N ARG A 369 10.33 3.48 15.28
CA ARG A 369 10.61 4.90 15.64
C ARG A 369 9.88 5.36 16.90
N GLY A 370 8.72 4.77 17.22
CA GLY A 370 8.00 5.04 18.46
C GLY A 370 8.74 4.60 19.72
N ARG A 371 9.88 3.87 19.59
CA ARG A 371 10.79 3.55 20.69
C ARG A 371 11.79 4.66 21.02
N ILE A 372 11.89 5.74 20.23
CA ILE A 372 12.76 6.86 20.60
C ILE A 372 12.27 7.48 21.91
N THR A 373 13.15 7.62 22.91
CA THR A 373 12.78 8.10 24.24
C THR A 373 13.97 8.73 24.98
N CYS A 374 13.77 9.24 26.20
CA CYS A 374 14.85 9.81 27.00
C CYS A 374 15.80 8.73 27.54
N HIS A 375 17.00 9.11 27.95
CA HIS A 375 17.97 8.21 28.55
C HIS A 375 18.55 8.76 29.86
N PRO A 376 18.53 7.99 30.97
CA PRO A 376 17.81 6.72 31.14
C PRO A 376 16.29 6.85 30.95
N GLY A 377 15.65 5.84 30.36
CA GLY A 377 14.23 5.86 29.97
C GLY A 377 13.25 5.82 31.14
N PRO A 378 11.94 5.99 30.90
CA PRO A 378 10.89 5.85 31.91
C PRO A 378 11.00 4.51 32.66
N GLY A 379 10.74 4.52 33.98
CA GLY A 379 10.82 3.32 34.82
C GLY A 379 12.25 2.82 35.13
N ARG A 380 13.29 3.44 34.55
CA ARG A 380 14.69 3.10 34.83
C ARG A 380 15.24 3.87 36.04
N ARG A 381 16.25 3.30 36.70
CA ARG A 381 16.98 3.99 37.78
C ARG A 381 17.64 5.26 37.23
N GLY A 382 17.36 6.40 37.87
CA GLY A 382 17.88 7.70 37.44
C GLY A 382 17.25 8.20 36.14
N THR A 383 16.00 7.80 35.85
CA THR A 383 15.26 8.24 34.68
C THR A 383 15.28 9.76 34.49
N ALA A 384 15.44 10.20 33.24
CA ALA A 384 15.28 11.60 32.88
C ALA A 384 13.81 12.00 32.79
N HIS A 385 12.89 11.05 32.63
CA HIS A 385 11.45 11.29 32.57
C HIS A 385 10.92 11.97 33.83
N LYS A 386 10.00 12.93 33.69
CA LYS A 386 9.46 13.79 34.77
C LYS A 386 10.55 14.69 35.41
N THR A 387 11.62 15.01 34.68
CA THR A 387 12.69 15.94 35.12
C THR A 387 13.03 16.97 34.04
N THR A 388 13.79 18.01 34.40
CA THR A 388 14.30 18.99 33.42
C THR A 388 15.24 18.36 32.37
N ALA A 389 15.89 17.24 32.68
CA ALA A 389 16.76 16.54 31.74
C ALA A 389 15.98 15.97 30.54
N ALA A 390 14.70 15.58 30.71
CA ALA A 390 13.86 15.17 29.58
C ALA A 390 13.67 16.32 28.58
N ALA A 391 13.39 17.53 29.06
CA ALA A 391 13.24 18.70 28.20
C ALA A 391 14.54 19.01 27.43
N THR A 392 15.70 18.95 28.09
CA THR A 392 17.00 19.15 27.42
C THR A 392 17.25 18.11 26.31
N GLN A 393 16.96 16.84 26.57
CA GLN A 393 17.17 15.77 25.59
C GLN A 393 16.18 15.85 24.42
N VAL A 394 14.92 16.19 24.70
CA VAL A 394 13.92 16.45 23.65
C VAL A 394 14.34 17.65 22.79
N ALA A 395 14.80 18.76 23.40
CA ALA A 395 15.30 19.89 22.63
C ALA A 395 16.49 19.50 21.74
N ALA A 396 17.42 18.66 22.23
CA ALA A 396 18.51 18.15 21.41
C ALA A 396 18.02 17.32 20.21
N PHE A 397 16.97 16.51 20.37
CA PHE A 397 16.36 15.76 19.28
C PHE A 397 15.76 16.66 18.20
N PHE A 398 15.03 17.71 18.59
CA PHE A 398 14.34 18.59 17.62
C PHE A 398 15.29 19.63 16.99
N ASP A 399 16.15 20.25 17.81
CA ASP A 399 16.93 21.43 17.45
C ASP A 399 18.42 21.15 17.20
N GLY A 400 18.87 19.90 17.37
CA GLY A 400 20.23 19.48 17.03
C GLY A 400 20.61 19.78 15.57
N ALA A 401 21.90 19.79 15.26
CA ALA A 401 22.41 20.05 13.91
C ALA A 401 21.83 19.09 12.85
N TRP A 402 21.58 17.85 13.26
CA TRP A 402 20.85 16.80 12.54
C TRP A 402 19.56 16.43 13.28
N GLY A 403 18.88 17.43 13.85
CA GLY A 403 17.65 17.24 14.60
C GLY A 403 16.43 17.04 13.70
N TYR A 404 15.36 16.51 14.30
CA TYR A 404 14.08 16.24 13.65
C TYR A 404 13.46 17.47 12.99
N GLY A 405 13.62 18.65 13.58
CA GLY A 405 13.12 19.90 12.99
C GLY A 405 13.79 20.23 11.65
N ARG A 406 15.08 19.89 11.47
CA ARG A 406 15.79 20.07 10.19
C ARG A 406 15.18 19.19 9.12
N PHE A 407 14.97 17.92 9.45
CA PHE A 407 14.38 16.93 8.55
C PHE A 407 13.02 17.39 8.02
N VAL A 408 12.10 17.76 8.92
CA VAL A 408 10.74 18.16 8.53
C VAL A 408 10.72 19.48 7.77
N ARG A 409 11.49 20.49 8.21
CA ARG A 409 11.56 21.80 7.51
C ARG A 409 12.19 21.69 6.13
N HIS A 410 13.18 20.81 5.94
CA HIS A 410 13.76 20.54 4.62
C HIS A 410 12.67 20.15 3.63
N TYR A 411 11.87 19.15 3.99
CA TYR A 411 10.81 18.69 3.11
C TYR A 411 9.67 19.69 2.94
N ALA A 412 9.34 20.47 3.97
CA ALA A 412 8.39 21.59 3.84
C ALA A 412 8.88 22.63 2.80
N ALA A 413 10.19 22.93 2.79
CA ALA A 413 10.78 23.81 1.78
C ALA A 413 10.84 23.16 0.39
N LEU A 414 11.12 21.85 0.31
CA LEU A 414 11.18 21.11 -0.96
C LEU A 414 9.81 21.07 -1.65
N VAL A 415 8.72 20.79 -0.92
CA VAL A 415 7.37 20.77 -1.51
C VAL A 415 6.93 22.14 -1.98
N ALA A 416 7.31 23.20 -1.26
CA ALA A 416 7.04 24.57 -1.70
C ALA A 416 7.73 24.87 -3.05
N GLN A 417 8.96 24.39 -3.23
CA GLN A 417 9.70 24.49 -4.50
C GLN A 417 9.09 23.61 -5.62
N ALA A 418 8.49 22.48 -5.26
CA ALA A 418 7.81 21.57 -6.20
C ALA A 418 6.43 22.06 -6.69
N GLY A 419 6.00 23.27 -6.31
CA GLY A 419 4.67 23.80 -6.64
C GLY A 419 3.58 23.46 -5.62
N GLY A 420 3.98 23.16 -4.38
CA GLY A 420 3.09 22.85 -3.25
C GLY A 420 2.59 21.41 -3.23
N VAL A 421 1.83 21.06 -2.21
CA VAL A 421 1.14 19.77 -2.01
C VAL A 421 -0.20 20.02 -1.32
N ASP A 422 -1.11 19.06 -1.36
CA ASP A 422 -2.45 19.17 -0.75
C ASP A 422 -2.41 18.93 0.76
N GLY A 423 -1.45 18.10 1.20
CA GLY A 423 -1.21 17.80 2.61
C GLY A 423 0.26 17.72 2.98
N PHE A 424 0.56 17.91 4.26
CA PHE A 424 1.90 17.73 4.81
C PHE A 424 1.82 17.18 6.24
N LEU A 425 2.55 16.09 6.52
CA LEU A 425 2.66 15.54 7.87
C LEU A 425 3.92 16.05 8.57
N ILE A 426 3.78 16.59 9.78
CA ILE A 426 4.91 17.06 10.59
C ILE A 426 5.61 15.94 11.35
N GLY A 427 5.04 14.74 11.31
CA GLY A 427 5.60 13.53 11.90
C GLY A 427 4.60 12.42 12.07
N SER A 428 5.10 11.27 12.51
CA SER A 428 4.27 10.12 12.84
C SER A 428 4.85 9.23 13.92
N GLU A 429 3.96 8.66 14.73
CA GLU A 429 4.22 7.59 15.72
C GLU A 429 5.41 7.86 16.66
N LEU A 430 5.59 9.09 17.13
CA LEU A 430 6.66 9.46 18.07
C LEU A 430 6.29 9.14 19.53
N VAL A 431 5.60 8.02 19.77
CA VAL A 431 4.94 7.66 21.04
C VAL A 431 5.86 7.76 22.26
N GLY A 432 7.08 7.24 22.15
CA GLY A 432 8.07 7.27 23.22
C GLY A 432 8.59 8.68 23.56
N LEU A 433 8.49 9.63 22.63
CA LEU A 433 8.85 11.04 22.78
C LEU A 433 7.68 11.88 23.28
N THR A 434 6.52 11.78 22.65
CA THR A 434 5.33 12.60 22.94
C THR A 434 4.82 12.38 24.35
N ARG A 435 5.03 11.18 24.91
CA ARG A 435 4.69 10.85 26.30
C ARG A 435 5.72 11.28 27.35
N LEU A 436 6.89 11.79 26.95
CA LEU A 436 7.87 12.31 27.91
C LEU A 436 7.32 13.56 28.63
N ARG A 437 7.66 13.68 29.90
CA ARG A 437 7.21 14.78 30.76
C ARG A 437 8.40 15.49 31.41
N ASP A 438 8.21 16.76 31.68
CA ASP A 438 9.02 17.56 32.61
C ASP A 438 8.08 18.23 33.65
N ALA A 439 8.56 19.29 34.33
CA ALA A 439 7.74 20.02 35.29
C ALA A 439 6.66 20.92 34.63
N ALA A 440 6.82 21.26 33.35
CA ALA A 440 5.95 22.16 32.60
C ALA A 440 4.89 21.41 31.76
N GLY A 441 5.10 20.13 31.44
CA GLY A 441 4.14 19.32 30.71
C GLY A 441 4.85 18.30 29.81
N PHE A 442 4.49 18.32 28.52
CA PHE A 442 4.98 17.39 27.50
C PHE A 442 5.90 18.13 26.50
N PRO A 443 7.23 18.18 26.72
CA PRO A 443 8.13 19.02 25.92
C PRO A 443 8.15 18.68 24.43
N ALA A 444 7.98 17.41 24.05
CA ALA A 444 7.95 17.01 22.64
C ALA A 444 6.68 17.51 21.93
N VAL A 445 5.54 17.58 22.63
CA VAL A 445 4.30 18.14 22.07
C VAL A 445 4.47 19.63 21.82
N GLY A 446 5.08 20.37 22.76
CA GLY A 446 5.40 21.79 22.55
C GLY A 446 6.36 22.01 21.38
N ALA A 447 7.35 21.13 21.20
CA ALA A 447 8.26 21.18 20.05
C ALA A 447 7.53 20.90 18.72
N LEU A 448 6.58 19.95 18.69
CA LEU A 448 5.75 19.68 17.52
C LEU A 448 4.82 20.86 17.17
N GLN A 449 4.25 21.55 18.16
CA GLN A 449 3.48 22.77 17.93
C GLN A 449 4.33 23.87 17.29
N ALA A 450 5.53 24.11 17.83
CA ALA A 450 6.46 25.08 17.25
C ALA A 450 6.86 24.69 15.81
N LEU A 451 7.08 23.40 15.56
CA LEU A 451 7.37 22.88 14.23
C LEU A 451 6.20 23.03 13.27
N ALA A 452 4.96 22.84 13.72
CA ALA A 452 3.75 23.07 12.92
C ALA A 452 3.67 24.51 12.41
N GLY A 453 3.93 25.50 13.28
CA GLY A 453 4.00 26.91 12.88
C GLY A 453 5.13 27.21 11.88
N GLN A 454 6.30 26.59 12.06
CA GLN A 454 7.41 26.72 11.11
C GLN A 454 7.10 26.10 9.75
N VAL A 455 6.48 24.92 9.73
CA VAL A 455 6.03 24.25 8.51
C VAL A 455 4.97 25.09 7.80
N ARG A 456 3.97 25.59 8.53
CA ARG A 456 2.93 26.49 8.00
C ARG A 456 3.53 27.69 7.26
N ALA A 457 4.55 28.31 7.84
CA ALA A 457 5.23 29.45 7.23
C ALA A 457 5.93 29.10 5.90
N LEU A 458 6.35 27.85 5.71
CA LEU A 458 7.00 27.37 4.48
C LEU A 458 5.99 26.91 3.42
N VAL A 459 4.98 26.13 3.80
CA VAL A 459 4.03 25.50 2.87
C VAL A 459 2.81 26.35 2.56
N GLY A 460 2.59 27.43 3.32
CA GLY A 460 1.47 28.35 3.16
C GLY A 460 0.13 27.81 3.64
N PRO A 461 -0.96 28.60 3.47
CA PRO A 461 -2.29 28.25 3.99
C PRO A 461 -3.05 27.22 3.15
N ALA A 462 -2.63 26.98 1.90
CA ALA A 462 -3.32 26.04 1.01
C ALA A 462 -3.03 24.57 1.32
N THR A 463 -1.85 24.29 1.87
CA THR A 463 -1.42 22.93 2.24
C THR A 463 -2.03 22.54 3.58
N ARG A 464 -2.71 21.39 3.69
CA ARG A 464 -3.26 20.95 4.98
C ARG A 464 -2.20 20.24 5.85
N VAL A 465 -1.97 20.70 7.06
CA VAL A 465 -0.90 20.22 7.94
C VAL A 465 -1.49 19.36 9.06
N GLY A 466 -0.87 18.22 9.36
CA GLY A 466 -1.27 17.34 10.47
C GLY A 466 -0.11 16.52 11.03
N TYR A 467 -0.39 15.76 12.08
CA TYR A 467 0.51 14.77 12.69
C TYR A 467 -0.19 13.41 12.68
N ALA A 468 0.52 12.33 12.36
CA ALA A 468 -0.04 10.99 12.29
C ALA A 468 0.30 10.21 13.56
N ALA A 469 -0.60 10.27 14.54
CA ALA A 469 -0.40 9.57 15.81
C ALA A 469 -0.66 8.07 15.64
N ASP A 470 0.11 7.25 16.36
CA ASP A 470 -0.17 5.80 16.44
C ASP A 470 -1.58 5.56 17.02
N TRP A 471 -2.24 4.45 16.64
CA TRP A 471 -3.56 4.08 17.18
C TRP A 471 -3.58 3.96 18.71
N SER A 472 -2.44 3.66 19.33
CA SER A 472 -2.30 3.63 20.78
C SER A 472 -1.94 5.00 21.40
N GLU A 473 -1.66 6.03 20.59
CA GLU A 473 -1.14 7.34 20.99
C GLU A 473 -2.19 8.46 20.96
N TYR A 474 -2.97 8.55 19.89
CA TYR A 474 -3.79 9.74 19.57
C TYR A 474 -4.73 10.17 20.70
N PHE A 475 -5.30 9.20 21.42
CA PHE A 475 -6.38 9.42 22.39
C PHE A 475 -5.90 9.85 23.77
N GLY A 476 -4.61 9.71 24.07
CA GLY A 476 -4.04 10.10 25.35
C GLY A 476 -2.90 9.22 25.85
N SER A 477 -2.30 9.64 26.96
CA SER A 477 -1.25 8.94 27.68
C SER A 477 -1.82 8.43 28.99
N GLN A 478 -1.77 7.10 29.17
CA GLN A 478 -2.27 6.37 30.33
C GLN A 478 -1.19 5.40 30.82
N PRO A 479 -0.17 5.89 31.56
CA PRO A 479 0.94 5.06 31.97
C PRO A 479 0.49 3.94 32.92
N ALA A 480 0.95 2.72 32.65
CA ALA A 480 0.74 1.55 33.51
C ALA A 480 1.67 1.56 34.76
N ASP A 481 1.90 2.73 35.36
CA ASP A 481 2.75 2.92 36.55
C ASP A 481 1.94 2.98 37.87
N GLY A 482 0.62 2.74 37.79
CA GLY A 482 -0.29 2.76 38.93
C GLY A 482 -0.72 4.16 39.37
N SER A 483 -0.27 5.23 38.69
CA SER A 483 -0.73 6.59 38.96
C SER A 483 -2.23 6.78 38.71
N GLY A 484 -2.79 6.05 37.74
CA GLY A 484 -4.13 6.34 37.21
C GLY A 484 -4.18 7.60 36.35
N ASP A 485 -3.02 8.15 35.95
CA ASP A 485 -2.94 9.30 35.06
C ASP A 485 -3.70 9.03 33.75
N VAL A 486 -4.58 9.96 33.37
CA VAL A 486 -5.11 10.06 31.99
C VAL A 486 -4.80 11.47 31.50
N HIS A 487 -3.91 11.57 30.52
CA HIS A 487 -3.54 12.86 29.94
C HIS A 487 -3.85 12.89 28.46
N PHE A 488 -4.68 13.82 28.01
CA PHE A 488 -4.87 14.13 26.60
C PHE A 488 -3.69 14.98 26.09
N HIS A 489 -2.50 14.39 26.20
CA HIS A 489 -1.21 15.07 26.01
C HIS A 489 -1.03 15.71 24.63
N LEU A 490 -1.73 15.22 23.60
CA LEU A 490 -1.68 15.77 22.24
C LEU A 490 -2.73 16.86 21.98
N ASP A 491 -3.69 17.10 22.88
CA ASP A 491 -4.71 18.14 22.69
C ASP A 491 -4.15 19.54 22.43
N PRO A 492 -3.03 19.98 23.04
CA PRO A 492 -2.41 21.25 22.65
C PRO A 492 -2.04 21.30 21.16
N LEU A 493 -1.50 20.21 20.61
CA LEU A 493 -1.20 20.10 19.18
C LEU A 493 -2.48 20.02 18.34
N TRP A 494 -3.45 19.20 18.75
CA TRP A 494 -4.72 19.07 18.05
C TRP A 494 -5.54 20.35 18.03
N ALA A 495 -5.45 21.19 19.06
CA ALA A 495 -6.12 22.48 19.12
C ALA A 495 -5.36 23.59 18.35
N ASP A 496 -4.08 23.40 18.05
CA ASP A 496 -3.23 24.41 17.41
C ASP A 496 -3.78 24.86 16.04
N GLU A 497 -3.84 26.16 15.78
CA GLU A 497 -4.38 26.70 14.51
C GLU A 497 -3.58 26.28 13.28
N ASN A 498 -2.32 25.86 13.46
CA ASN A 498 -1.48 25.39 12.36
C ASN A 498 -1.79 23.95 11.95
N ILE A 499 -2.57 23.20 12.74
CA ILE A 499 -2.99 21.82 12.46
C ILE A 499 -4.41 21.81 11.89
N ASP A 500 -4.61 21.23 10.70
CA ASP A 500 -5.89 21.22 9.98
C ASP A 500 -6.70 19.93 10.17
N PHE A 501 -6.08 18.86 10.65
CA PHE A 501 -6.71 17.56 10.88
C PHE A 501 -5.95 16.76 11.94
N VAL A 502 -6.67 15.83 12.59
CA VAL A 502 -6.08 14.80 13.46
C VAL A 502 -5.71 13.60 12.59
N GLY A 503 -4.41 13.29 12.46
CA GLY A 503 -3.95 12.12 11.72
C GLY A 503 -3.79 10.92 12.64
N ILE A 504 -4.23 9.74 12.19
CA ILE A 504 -4.15 8.49 12.95
C ILE A 504 -3.64 7.37 12.06
N ASP A 505 -2.60 6.65 12.50
CA ASP A 505 -2.17 5.38 11.92
C ASP A 505 -3.01 4.27 12.58
N TYR A 506 -4.12 3.92 11.92
CA TYR A 506 -5.24 3.16 12.50
C TYR A 506 -5.06 1.66 12.33
N TYR A 507 -4.41 1.05 13.33
CA TYR A 507 -4.16 -0.39 13.38
C TYR A 507 -4.59 -1.10 14.68
N PRO A 508 -5.72 -0.75 15.30
CA PRO A 508 -6.16 -1.45 16.50
C PRO A 508 -6.64 -2.88 16.17
N PRO A 509 -6.62 -3.82 17.13
CA PRO A 509 -7.17 -5.17 16.93
C PRO A 509 -8.64 -5.11 16.46
N ILE A 510 -8.96 -5.81 15.37
CA ILE A 510 -10.32 -5.91 14.84
C ILE A 510 -10.97 -7.21 15.32
N THR A 511 -10.21 -8.31 15.34
CA THR A 511 -10.68 -9.63 15.74
C THR A 511 -9.85 -10.21 16.90
N ASP A 512 -10.31 -11.30 17.51
CA ASP A 512 -9.58 -12.16 18.46
C ASP A 512 -9.74 -13.64 18.06
N TRP A 513 -9.77 -13.90 16.75
CA TRP A 513 -10.06 -15.22 16.18
C TRP A 513 -8.96 -16.23 16.50
N ARG A 514 -9.33 -17.50 16.69
CA ARG A 514 -8.42 -18.61 17.05
C ARG A 514 -8.83 -19.87 16.29
N ASP A 515 -7.97 -20.88 16.29
CA ASP A 515 -8.33 -22.16 15.69
C ASP A 515 -9.33 -22.92 16.57
N GLY A 516 -10.16 -23.73 15.92
CA GLY A 516 -11.18 -24.55 16.58
C GLY A 516 -12.52 -23.83 16.74
N GLN A 517 -13.42 -24.42 17.53
CA GLN A 517 -14.79 -23.95 17.73
C GLN A 517 -15.12 -23.68 19.21
N GLU A 518 -14.14 -23.85 20.10
CA GLU A 518 -14.31 -23.72 21.54
C GLU A 518 -13.95 -22.33 22.08
N HIS A 519 -13.29 -21.50 21.26
CA HIS A 519 -12.93 -20.14 21.64
C HIS A 519 -14.17 -19.22 21.66
N LEU A 520 -14.11 -18.15 22.46
CA LEU A 520 -15.25 -17.30 22.77
C LEU A 520 -15.92 -16.67 21.54
N ASP A 521 -15.17 -16.37 20.48
CA ASP A 521 -15.67 -15.75 19.26
C ASP A 521 -16.48 -16.74 18.40
N ALA A 522 -16.01 -17.99 18.25
CA ALA A 522 -16.80 -19.03 17.59
C ALA A 522 -18.06 -19.37 18.40
N VAL A 523 -17.93 -19.44 19.74
CA VAL A 523 -19.08 -19.64 20.65
C VAL A 523 -20.08 -18.46 20.57
N ALA A 524 -19.61 -17.26 20.27
CA ALA A 524 -20.47 -16.09 20.04
C ALA A 524 -21.20 -16.13 18.68
N GLY A 525 -20.90 -17.11 17.83
CA GLY A 525 -21.61 -17.36 16.57
C GLY A 525 -21.00 -16.67 15.35
N TRP A 526 -19.75 -16.20 15.43
CA TRP A 526 -19.03 -15.69 14.26
C TRP A 526 -18.51 -16.85 13.40
N ASP A 527 -18.61 -16.72 12.08
CA ASP A 527 -18.31 -17.82 11.15
C ASP A 527 -16.80 -18.04 10.92
N GLY A 528 -15.99 -17.01 11.15
CA GLY A 528 -14.56 -17.08 10.87
C GLY A 528 -13.82 -15.75 10.98
N PRO A 529 -12.50 -15.74 10.72
CA PRO A 529 -11.69 -14.52 10.73
C PRO A 529 -12.02 -13.60 9.53
N HIS A 530 -12.72 -14.11 8.51
CA HIS A 530 -13.12 -13.38 7.31
C HIS A 530 -14.59 -12.96 7.32
N ASP A 531 -15.32 -13.30 8.37
CA ASP A 531 -16.73 -12.93 8.52
C ASP A 531 -16.86 -11.41 8.51
N GLY A 532 -17.56 -10.90 7.49
CA GLY A 532 -17.80 -9.49 7.33
C GLY A 532 -18.47 -8.88 8.55
N ALA A 533 -19.51 -9.51 9.10
CA ALA A 533 -20.23 -8.99 10.27
C ALA A 533 -19.33 -8.93 11.51
N TYR A 534 -18.46 -9.93 11.69
CA TYR A 534 -17.47 -9.93 12.78
C TYR A 534 -16.46 -8.80 12.64
N LEU A 535 -15.87 -8.65 11.45
CA LEU A 535 -14.93 -7.57 11.14
C LEU A 535 -15.57 -6.20 11.36
N ARG A 536 -16.83 -6.02 10.97
CA ARG A 536 -17.58 -4.77 11.20
C ARG A 536 -17.82 -4.50 12.68
N HIS A 537 -18.25 -5.51 13.42
CA HIS A 537 -18.46 -5.39 14.86
C HIS A 537 -17.16 -5.01 15.59
N GLY A 538 -16.03 -5.59 15.19
CA GLY A 538 -14.72 -5.36 15.77
C GLY A 538 -14.18 -3.92 15.67
N LEU A 539 -14.66 -3.13 14.71
CA LEU A 539 -14.22 -1.74 14.54
C LEU A 539 -14.70 -0.82 15.67
N THR A 540 -15.85 -1.13 16.28
CA THR A 540 -16.43 -0.38 17.41
C THR A 540 -16.85 -1.33 18.55
N GLY A 541 -16.09 -2.40 18.76
CA GLY A 541 -16.35 -3.46 19.73
C GLY A 541 -15.13 -4.34 19.96
N GLY A 542 -15.20 -5.32 20.86
CA GLY A 542 -14.12 -6.28 21.11
C GLY A 542 -12.90 -5.70 21.84
N GLU A 543 -11.70 -6.23 21.55
CA GLU A 543 -10.45 -5.83 22.22
C GLU A 543 -10.13 -4.36 22.00
N GLY A 544 -9.89 -3.58 23.05
CA GLY A 544 -9.63 -2.14 22.94
C GLY A 544 -10.89 -1.28 22.79
N PHE A 545 -12.08 -1.86 22.94
CA PHE A 545 -13.35 -1.12 23.05
C PHE A 545 -14.21 -1.64 24.21
N ASP A 546 -14.58 -2.92 24.17
CA ASP A 546 -15.38 -3.55 25.22
C ASP A 546 -14.50 -4.10 26.35
N TRP A 547 -13.33 -4.63 26.00
CA TRP A 547 -12.44 -5.33 26.93
C TRP A 547 -10.98 -5.25 26.50
N PHE A 548 -10.06 -5.65 27.38
CA PHE A 548 -8.62 -5.80 27.11
C PHE A 548 -8.05 -7.03 27.82
N TYR A 549 -6.84 -7.45 27.42
CA TYR A 549 -6.09 -8.50 28.12
C TYR A 549 -5.06 -7.89 29.08
N ALA A 550 -5.09 -8.31 30.35
CA ALA A 550 -4.17 -7.80 31.38
C ALA A 550 -2.74 -8.39 31.28
N SER A 551 -2.58 -9.50 30.54
CA SER A 551 -1.31 -10.19 30.34
C SER A 551 -1.42 -11.18 29.18
N ASP A 552 -0.28 -11.71 28.73
CA ASP A 552 -0.25 -12.78 27.72
C ASP A 552 -0.94 -14.06 28.23
N ALA A 553 -0.85 -14.35 29.52
CA ALA A 553 -1.57 -15.47 30.12
C ALA A 553 -3.10 -15.25 30.07
N ALA A 554 -3.56 -14.02 30.31
CA ALA A 554 -4.96 -13.67 30.15
C ALA A 554 -5.41 -13.79 28.69
N ARG A 555 -4.58 -13.34 27.74
CA ARG A 555 -4.81 -13.50 26.30
C ARG A 555 -4.92 -14.96 25.92
N ALA A 556 -4.00 -15.81 26.36
CA ALA A 556 -4.02 -17.25 26.07
C ALA A 556 -5.31 -17.92 26.58
N ALA A 557 -5.80 -17.52 27.76
CA ALA A 557 -7.01 -18.07 28.38
C ALA A 557 -8.33 -17.40 27.93
N GLN A 558 -8.28 -16.41 27.03
CA GLN A 558 -9.41 -15.51 26.72
C GLN A 558 -10.06 -14.88 27.97
N ALA A 559 -9.25 -14.55 28.99
CA ALA A 559 -9.68 -13.83 30.17
C ALA A 559 -9.80 -12.33 29.87
N ARG A 560 -10.93 -11.95 29.25
CA ARG A 560 -11.26 -10.60 28.80
C ARG A 560 -11.65 -9.71 29.99
N THR A 561 -10.90 -8.63 30.24
CA THR A 561 -11.20 -7.65 31.29
C THR A 561 -12.02 -6.50 30.71
N PRO A 562 -13.23 -6.19 31.21
CA PRO A 562 -14.04 -5.10 30.68
C PRO A 562 -13.35 -3.73 30.78
N ILE A 563 -13.48 -2.91 29.75
CA ILE A 563 -13.07 -1.49 29.78
C ILE A 563 -14.23 -0.69 30.38
N THR A 564 -14.03 -0.19 31.60
CA THR A 564 -15.03 0.61 32.33
C THR A 564 -14.35 1.78 33.00
N ASP A 565 -15.12 2.84 33.24
CA ASP A 565 -14.65 4.02 33.97
C ASP A 565 -15.35 4.23 35.33
N GLY A 566 -16.22 3.29 35.72
CA GLY A 566 -16.94 3.34 36.99
C GLY A 566 -17.63 4.69 37.24
N ALA A 567 -17.01 5.50 38.10
CA ALA A 567 -17.58 6.72 38.69
C ALA A 567 -17.98 7.81 37.69
N HIS A 568 -17.29 7.95 36.54
CA HIS A 568 -17.58 9.02 35.58
C HIS A 568 -18.35 8.54 34.34
N GLY A 569 -18.40 7.22 34.09
CA GLY A 569 -19.08 6.67 32.91
C GLY A 569 -18.46 7.07 31.57
N GLU A 570 -17.20 7.54 31.57
CA GLU A 570 -16.49 7.99 30.36
C GLU A 570 -15.51 6.90 29.89
N ALA A 571 -15.99 5.66 29.73
CA ALA A 571 -15.14 4.52 29.33
C ALA A 571 -14.35 4.78 28.04
N TRP A 572 -14.88 5.64 27.16
CA TRP A 572 -14.25 6.06 25.91
C TRP A 572 -12.83 6.62 26.08
N VAL A 573 -12.47 7.20 27.24
CA VAL A 573 -11.10 7.70 27.48
C VAL A 573 -10.04 6.59 27.48
N PHE A 574 -10.48 5.33 27.68
CA PHE A 574 -9.63 4.14 27.71
C PHE A 574 -9.83 3.24 26.47
N ARG A 575 -10.64 3.67 25.49
CA ARG A 575 -10.95 2.89 24.29
C ARG A 575 -10.16 3.40 23.09
N PRO A 576 -9.02 2.81 22.75
CA PRO A 576 -8.23 3.22 21.58
C PRO A 576 -9.00 3.18 20.25
N LYS A 577 -10.13 2.46 20.15
CA LYS A 577 -10.97 2.41 18.95
C LYS A 577 -12.13 3.40 18.91
N ASP A 578 -12.44 4.07 20.01
CA ASP A 578 -13.65 4.89 20.14
C ASP A 578 -13.45 6.31 19.56
N LEU A 579 -13.14 6.35 18.25
CA LEU A 579 -12.87 7.60 17.50
C LEU A 579 -14.03 8.59 17.64
N LEU A 580 -15.27 8.10 17.56
CA LEU A 580 -16.46 8.94 17.63
C LEU A 580 -16.63 9.59 19.00
N ALA A 581 -16.53 8.81 20.09
CA ALA A 581 -16.67 9.39 21.41
C ALA A 581 -15.53 10.37 21.72
N TRP A 582 -14.28 10.01 21.39
CA TRP A 582 -13.14 10.92 21.55
C TRP A 582 -13.36 12.23 20.79
N TRP A 583 -13.73 12.16 19.51
CA TRP A 583 -13.93 13.35 18.67
C TRP A 583 -15.07 14.27 19.16
N SER A 584 -16.13 13.68 19.72
CA SER A 584 -17.38 14.37 20.06
C SER A 584 -17.50 14.87 21.50
N HIS A 585 -16.58 14.50 22.40
CA HIS A 585 -16.67 14.84 23.82
C HIS A 585 -15.64 15.89 24.26
N PRO A 586 -15.94 16.69 25.30
CA PRO A 586 -14.93 17.51 25.96
C PRO A 586 -13.92 16.63 26.68
N HIS A 587 -12.64 16.92 26.52
CA HIS A 587 -11.56 16.16 27.14
C HIS A 587 -11.21 16.73 28.51
N HIS A 588 -11.09 15.86 29.52
CA HIS A 588 -10.73 16.24 30.88
C HIS A 588 -9.59 15.35 31.38
N ASP A 589 -8.42 15.95 31.58
CA ASP A 589 -7.28 15.26 32.18
C ASP A 589 -7.61 14.71 33.56
N ARG A 590 -6.96 13.62 33.92
CA ARG A 590 -7.11 12.93 35.21
C ARG A 590 -5.76 12.71 35.88
N PRO A 591 -5.08 13.77 36.35
CA PRO A 591 -3.85 13.60 37.12
C PRO A 591 -4.14 12.77 38.38
N LEU A 592 -3.35 11.72 38.58
CA LEU A 592 -3.51 10.76 39.67
C LEU A 592 -4.92 10.12 39.72
N GLY A 593 -5.56 9.95 38.56
CA GLY A 593 -6.91 9.41 38.44
C GLY A 593 -8.04 10.38 38.79
N VAL A 594 -7.75 11.64 39.12
CA VAL A 594 -8.78 12.63 39.50
C VAL A 594 -9.18 13.49 38.32
N ARG A 595 -10.42 13.33 37.83
CA ARG A 595 -10.96 14.12 36.72
C ARG A 595 -10.94 15.62 37.00
N SER A 596 -10.26 16.36 36.12
CA SER A 596 -10.15 17.81 36.18
C SER A 596 -11.49 18.49 35.94
N ALA A 597 -11.76 19.57 36.68
CA ALA A 597 -12.99 20.34 36.53
C ALA A 597 -13.04 21.09 35.18
N THR A 598 -11.90 21.55 34.69
CA THR A 598 -11.75 22.22 33.39
C THR A 598 -11.41 21.21 32.31
N SER A 599 -11.96 21.39 31.12
CA SER A 599 -11.53 20.64 29.94
C SER A 599 -10.18 21.14 29.44
N THR A 600 -9.55 20.35 28.57
CA THR A 600 -8.36 20.76 27.80
C THR A 600 -8.73 21.79 26.73
N ALA A 601 -7.77 22.13 25.86
CA ALA A 601 -7.98 23.01 24.72
C ALA A 601 -8.77 22.37 23.57
N TRP A 602 -9.01 21.06 23.58
CA TRP A 602 -9.77 20.40 22.54
C TRP A 602 -11.22 20.91 22.53
N VAL A 603 -11.66 21.35 21.35
CA VAL A 603 -13.06 21.70 21.11
C VAL A 603 -13.72 20.51 20.40
N PRO A 604 -14.79 19.93 20.95
CA PRO A 604 -15.47 18.80 20.32
C PRO A 604 -15.85 19.09 18.88
N MET A 605 -15.63 18.10 18.01
CA MET A 605 -15.96 18.15 16.58
C MET A 605 -15.28 19.27 15.77
N SER A 606 -14.23 19.90 16.31
CA SER A 606 -13.64 21.11 15.72
C SER A 606 -12.78 20.86 14.49
N LYS A 607 -12.21 19.65 14.35
CA LYS A 607 -11.36 19.27 13.22
C LYS A 607 -11.70 17.88 12.70
N PRO A 608 -11.57 17.62 11.40
CA PRO A 608 -11.71 16.28 10.86
C PRO A 608 -10.52 15.39 11.25
N MET A 609 -10.74 14.09 11.18
CA MET A 609 -9.76 13.02 11.29
C MET A 609 -9.39 12.49 9.91
N ARG A 610 -8.14 12.04 9.79
CA ARG A 610 -7.66 11.25 8.66
C ARG A 610 -7.03 9.97 9.19
N LEU A 611 -7.45 8.82 8.66
CA LEU A 611 -6.69 7.59 8.85
C LEU A 611 -5.51 7.68 7.87
N ILE A 612 -4.36 8.12 8.38
CA ILE A 612 -3.13 8.33 7.60
C ILE A 612 -2.59 7.00 7.12
N GLU A 613 -2.80 5.96 7.91
CA GLU A 613 -2.58 4.58 7.56
C GLU A 613 -3.74 3.72 8.07
N PHE A 614 -4.12 2.69 7.31
CA PHE A 614 -4.96 1.59 7.78
C PHE A 614 -4.74 0.34 6.91
N GLY A 615 -5.07 -0.83 7.46
CA GLY A 615 -4.98 -2.11 6.77
C GLY A 615 -4.41 -3.19 7.68
N CYS A 616 -4.14 -4.38 7.14
CA CYS A 616 -3.42 -5.43 7.84
C CYS A 616 -2.50 -6.20 6.87
N GLY A 617 -1.57 -6.98 7.41
CA GLY A 617 -0.77 -7.90 6.60
C GLY A 617 -1.63 -9.00 5.96
N ALA A 618 -1.21 -9.52 4.80
CA ALA A 618 -1.84 -10.70 4.18
C ALA A 618 -1.32 -11.99 4.81
N VAL A 619 -1.66 -12.17 6.08
CA VAL A 619 -1.26 -13.31 6.90
C VAL A 619 -2.47 -13.78 7.69
N ASP A 620 -2.52 -15.08 7.99
CA ASP A 620 -3.57 -15.69 8.81
C ASP A 620 -3.84 -14.82 10.04
N LYS A 621 -5.12 -14.51 10.28
CA LYS A 621 -5.57 -13.65 11.39
C LYS A 621 -4.89 -12.27 11.44
N GLY A 622 -4.52 -11.70 10.28
CA GLY A 622 -3.98 -10.33 10.16
C GLY A 622 -4.81 -9.29 10.93
N ALA A 623 -6.13 -9.45 10.95
CA ALA A 623 -7.07 -8.59 11.67
C ALA A 623 -6.96 -8.66 13.21
N ASN A 624 -6.30 -9.68 13.80
CA ASN A 624 -6.08 -9.76 15.25
C ASN A 624 -5.07 -8.71 15.75
N ALA A 625 -4.10 -8.33 14.91
CA ALA A 625 -3.14 -7.27 15.22
C ALA A 625 -2.69 -6.60 13.92
N PRO A 626 -3.50 -5.70 13.36
CA PRO A 626 -3.26 -5.10 12.05
C PRO A 626 -1.94 -4.32 11.94
N ASN A 627 -1.38 -3.90 13.08
CA ASN A 627 -0.14 -3.14 13.18
C ASN A 627 1.12 -3.99 12.99
N LEU A 628 1.03 -5.31 13.17
CA LEU A 628 2.20 -6.18 13.12
C LEU A 628 2.59 -6.49 11.68
N PHE A 629 3.90 -6.62 11.47
CA PHE A 629 4.51 -6.98 10.20
C PHE A 629 5.62 -8.01 10.43
N VAL A 630 6.00 -8.70 9.35
CA VAL A 630 7.09 -9.67 9.35
C VAL A 630 8.26 -9.08 8.58
N ASP A 631 9.40 -8.93 9.26
CA ASP A 631 10.67 -8.50 8.69
C ASP A 631 11.79 -9.13 9.52
N ALA A 632 12.42 -10.19 9.02
CA ALA A 632 13.29 -11.06 9.82
C ALA A 632 14.45 -10.35 10.53
N LYS A 633 14.89 -9.19 10.03
CA LYS A 633 15.94 -8.38 10.67
C LYS A 633 15.44 -7.57 11.87
N SER A 634 14.15 -7.18 11.90
CA SER A 634 13.62 -6.25 12.89
C SER A 634 13.23 -6.92 14.19
N ALA A 635 13.57 -6.28 15.31
CA ALA A 635 13.08 -6.68 16.64
C ALA A 635 11.57 -6.50 16.83
N GLU A 636 10.90 -5.77 15.94
CA GLU A 636 9.44 -5.57 15.96
C GLU A 636 8.71 -6.59 15.06
N SER A 637 9.43 -7.50 14.39
CA SER A 637 8.85 -8.53 13.55
C SER A 637 8.06 -9.54 14.37
N ALA A 638 6.76 -9.62 14.11
CA ALA A 638 5.86 -10.53 14.81
C ALA A 638 4.69 -10.95 13.93
N LEU A 639 4.21 -12.17 14.16
CA LEU A 639 2.93 -12.61 13.62
C LEU A 639 1.77 -12.08 14.50
N PRO A 640 0.58 -11.86 13.92
CA PRO A 640 -0.62 -11.60 14.71
C PRO A 640 -0.85 -12.69 15.76
N PRO A 641 -1.45 -12.36 16.91
CA PRO A 641 -1.78 -13.36 17.92
C PRO A 641 -2.56 -14.53 17.32
N PHE A 642 -2.10 -15.74 17.62
CA PHE A 642 -2.69 -17.02 17.18
C PHE A 642 -2.62 -17.30 15.66
N SER A 643 -1.93 -16.45 14.90
CA SER A 643 -1.63 -16.71 13.49
C SER A 643 -0.69 -17.91 13.33
N ASP A 644 -0.94 -18.72 12.30
CA ASP A 644 -0.01 -19.79 11.89
C ASP A 644 1.05 -19.32 10.86
N GLY A 645 0.98 -18.06 10.43
CA GLY A 645 1.90 -17.48 9.45
C GLY A 645 1.60 -17.83 7.99
N THR A 646 0.48 -18.48 7.70
CA THR A 646 0.03 -18.75 6.33
C THR A 646 -0.36 -17.45 5.64
N ARG A 647 -0.04 -17.32 4.36
CA ARG A 647 -0.45 -16.15 3.55
C ARG A 647 -1.97 -16.12 3.38
N ASP A 648 -2.57 -14.97 3.70
CA ASP A 648 -4.02 -14.78 3.65
C ASP A 648 -4.40 -13.42 3.06
N GLU A 649 -4.56 -13.38 1.74
CA GLU A 649 -4.96 -12.17 1.01
C GLU A 649 -6.46 -11.88 1.15
N LEU A 650 -7.28 -12.91 1.35
CA LEU A 650 -8.73 -12.72 1.52
C LEU A 650 -9.00 -12.00 2.83
N GLY A 651 -8.34 -12.42 3.92
CA GLY A 651 -8.42 -11.74 5.21
C GLY A 651 -8.00 -10.27 5.12
N GLN A 652 -6.89 -9.98 4.43
CA GLN A 652 -6.46 -8.61 4.17
C GLN A 652 -7.54 -7.80 3.43
N ARG A 653 -8.06 -8.34 2.32
CA ARG A 653 -9.09 -7.67 1.52
C ARG A 653 -10.34 -7.37 2.36
N ARG A 654 -10.84 -8.36 3.11
CA ARG A 654 -12.06 -8.21 3.93
C ARG A 654 -11.87 -7.20 5.07
N ALA A 655 -10.69 -7.14 5.68
CA ALA A 655 -10.39 -6.13 6.69
C ALA A 655 -10.41 -4.69 6.11
N LEU A 656 -9.84 -4.49 4.92
CA LEU A 656 -9.89 -3.18 4.23
C LEU A 656 -11.32 -2.78 3.87
N GLU A 657 -12.10 -3.70 3.29
CA GLU A 657 -13.50 -3.47 2.94
C GLU A 657 -14.36 -3.17 4.19
N ALA A 658 -14.06 -3.82 5.31
CA ALA A 658 -14.70 -3.58 6.60
C ALA A 658 -14.44 -2.16 7.11
N VAL A 659 -13.20 -1.65 7.06
CA VAL A 659 -12.93 -0.25 7.45
C VAL A 659 -13.62 0.74 6.50
N LEU A 660 -13.51 0.53 5.18
CA LEU A 660 -14.03 1.47 4.20
C LEU A 660 -15.56 1.59 4.25
N GLY A 661 -16.27 0.47 4.37
CA GLY A 661 -17.72 0.58 4.50
C GLY A 661 -18.16 1.18 5.85
N TRP A 662 -17.32 1.16 6.89
CA TRP A 662 -17.68 1.66 8.23
C TRP A 662 -17.64 3.17 8.22
N ILE A 663 -16.61 3.71 7.60
CA ILE A 663 -16.46 5.15 7.36
C ILE A 663 -17.56 5.69 6.44
N ALA A 664 -18.14 4.85 5.57
CA ALA A 664 -19.25 5.22 4.70
C ALA A 664 -20.61 5.30 5.43
N GLU A 665 -20.74 4.75 6.65
CA GLU A 665 -21.99 4.78 7.42
C GLU A 665 -22.17 6.13 8.14
N PRO A 666 -23.27 6.87 7.89
CA PRO A 666 -23.48 8.18 8.51
C PRO A 666 -23.54 8.17 10.04
N ALA A 667 -23.96 7.05 10.63
CA ALA A 667 -24.02 6.90 12.09
C ALA A 667 -22.63 6.71 12.73
N ALA A 668 -21.72 6.05 12.02
CA ALA A 668 -20.34 5.85 12.45
C ALA A 668 -19.43 7.04 12.14
N ASN A 669 -19.71 7.74 11.03
CA ASN A 669 -18.94 8.87 10.54
C ASN A 669 -19.84 10.10 10.33
N PRO A 670 -20.34 10.71 11.42
CA PRO A 670 -21.29 11.82 11.34
C PRO A 670 -20.63 13.10 10.80
N LEU A 671 -21.47 14.03 10.35
CA LEU A 671 -21.02 15.38 9.96
C LEU A 671 -20.82 16.26 11.20
N SER A 672 -19.74 17.05 11.19
CA SER A 672 -19.50 18.08 12.19
C SER A 672 -20.46 19.26 11.99
N PRO A 673 -21.11 19.76 13.06
CA PRO A 673 -21.81 21.02 13.01
C PRO A 673 -20.87 22.24 12.94
N VAL A 674 -19.56 22.07 13.19
CA VAL A 674 -18.57 23.15 13.21
C VAL A 674 -18.05 23.47 11.81
N TYR A 675 -17.66 22.45 11.04
CA TYR A 675 -17.09 22.62 9.70
C TYR A 675 -17.93 22.01 8.57
N GLY A 676 -19.03 21.32 8.87
CA GLY A 676 -19.99 20.82 7.89
C GLY A 676 -19.55 19.58 7.09
N GLY A 677 -18.39 18.98 7.41
CA GLY A 677 -17.87 17.77 6.78
C GLY A 677 -17.88 16.54 7.71
N PRO A 678 -17.54 15.35 7.21
CA PRO A 678 -17.52 14.11 8.02
C PRO A 678 -16.42 14.13 9.08
N MET A 679 -16.61 13.38 10.17
CA MET A 679 -15.61 13.16 11.21
C MET A 679 -14.31 12.59 10.62
N ILE A 680 -14.38 11.50 9.87
CA ILE A 680 -13.29 10.89 9.12
C ILE A 680 -13.47 11.31 7.65
N GLU A 681 -12.62 12.21 7.17
CA GLU A 681 -12.71 12.73 5.79
C GLU A 681 -11.86 11.95 4.79
N GLN A 682 -10.89 11.17 5.28
CA GLN A 682 -9.95 10.42 4.46
C GLN A 682 -9.46 9.18 5.20
N ALA A 683 -9.30 8.07 4.47
CA ALA A 683 -8.62 6.87 4.95
C ALA A 683 -7.67 6.35 3.87
N CYS A 684 -6.40 6.16 4.24
CA CYS A 684 -5.32 5.85 3.32
C CYS A 684 -4.75 4.46 3.56
N ALA A 685 -4.91 3.55 2.59
CA ALA A 685 -4.49 2.16 2.78
C ALA A 685 -2.96 2.05 2.75
N TRP A 686 -2.41 1.38 3.76
CA TRP A 686 -1.03 0.93 3.77
C TRP A 686 -1.00 -0.48 3.14
N CYS A 687 -0.32 -0.71 2.02
CA CYS A 687 0.42 0.27 1.21
C CYS A 687 0.47 -0.09 -0.29
N TRP A 688 0.88 0.88 -1.11
CA TRP A 688 1.26 0.70 -2.51
C TRP A 688 2.75 1.02 -2.69
N ASP A 689 3.48 0.19 -3.43
CA ASP A 689 4.92 0.33 -3.63
C ASP A 689 5.25 0.99 -4.97
N ALA A 690 6.25 1.88 -4.98
CA ALA A 690 6.75 2.51 -6.20
C ALA A 690 7.40 1.50 -7.17
N ARG A 691 7.81 0.32 -6.69
CA ARG A 691 8.32 -0.77 -7.52
C ARG A 691 7.14 -1.57 -8.10
N PRO A 692 7.06 -1.74 -9.43
CA PRO A 692 5.90 -2.33 -10.08
C PRO A 692 5.82 -3.85 -9.84
N PHE A 693 4.59 -4.37 -9.80
CA PHE A 693 4.34 -5.81 -9.79
C PHE A 693 4.36 -6.35 -11.23
N PRO A 694 4.91 -7.56 -11.49
CA PRO A 694 5.44 -8.52 -10.54
C PRO A 694 6.94 -8.34 -10.24
N ASP A 695 7.61 -7.37 -10.86
CA ASP A 695 9.06 -7.21 -10.72
C ASP A 695 9.45 -7.14 -9.24
N PHE A 696 8.82 -6.26 -8.47
CA PHE A 696 8.72 -6.46 -7.02
C PHE A 696 7.48 -7.31 -6.70
N PRO A 697 7.61 -8.42 -5.95
CA PRO A 697 8.83 -8.90 -5.28
C PRO A 697 9.64 -9.96 -6.06
N ALA A 698 9.30 -10.29 -7.31
CA ALA A 698 9.91 -11.43 -8.01
C ALA A 698 11.43 -11.34 -8.18
N ARG A 699 12.02 -10.14 -8.13
CA ARG A 699 13.47 -9.91 -8.26
C ARG A 699 14.15 -9.76 -6.90
N ALA A 700 14.10 -10.81 -6.08
CA ALA A 700 14.74 -10.83 -4.76
C ALA A 700 16.28 -10.62 -4.78
N GLY A 701 16.93 -10.77 -5.94
CA GLY A 701 18.34 -10.41 -6.11
C GLY A 701 18.61 -8.90 -6.25
N VAL A 702 17.57 -8.10 -6.45
CA VAL A 702 17.64 -6.63 -6.52
C VAL A 702 17.24 -6.01 -5.19
N TRP A 703 16.18 -6.51 -4.57
CA TRP A 703 15.61 -5.95 -3.35
C TRP A 703 15.64 -6.95 -2.19
N ALA A 704 16.34 -6.58 -1.12
CA ALA A 704 16.52 -7.43 0.06
C ALA A 704 15.20 -7.67 0.84
N ASP A 705 14.26 -6.73 0.75
CA ASP A 705 12.95 -6.78 1.41
C ASP A 705 11.87 -7.54 0.62
N ALA A 706 12.22 -8.16 -0.52
CA ALA A 706 11.26 -8.89 -1.36
C ALA A 706 10.49 -9.99 -0.60
N GLY A 707 11.13 -10.63 0.39
CA GLY A 707 10.48 -11.64 1.23
C GLY A 707 9.31 -11.10 2.06
N ASN A 708 9.36 -9.82 2.45
CA ASN A 708 8.37 -9.19 3.31
C ASN A 708 7.03 -8.99 2.57
N TRP A 709 7.05 -8.91 1.23
CA TRP A 709 5.82 -8.82 0.44
C TRP A 709 4.89 -10.02 0.65
N SER A 710 5.37 -11.22 0.99
CA SER A 710 4.47 -12.39 1.09
C SER A 710 3.41 -12.24 2.18
N LEU A 711 3.75 -11.61 3.31
CA LEU A 711 2.89 -11.49 4.48
C LEU A 711 2.57 -10.04 4.86
N GLY A 712 3.29 -9.07 4.29
CA GLY A 712 3.09 -7.66 4.60
C GLY A 712 1.85 -7.05 3.94
N HIS A 713 1.72 -5.74 4.10
CA HIS A 713 0.51 -4.98 3.79
C HIS A 713 0.33 -4.59 2.31
N TRP A 714 1.36 -4.78 1.48
CA TRP A 714 1.35 -4.41 0.05
C TRP A 714 0.08 -4.82 -0.71
N LEU A 715 -0.48 -3.88 -1.45
CA LEU A 715 -1.61 -4.12 -2.36
C LEU A 715 -1.16 -4.46 -3.80
N ASN A 716 0.08 -4.15 -4.16
CA ASN A 716 0.62 -4.43 -5.50
C ASN A 716 0.48 -5.92 -5.82
N GLY A 717 -0.26 -6.23 -6.89
CA GLY A 717 -0.52 -7.61 -7.32
C GLY A 717 -1.62 -8.35 -6.57
N ARG A 718 -2.23 -7.73 -5.55
CA ARG A 718 -3.38 -8.25 -4.79
C ARG A 718 -4.65 -7.44 -5.05
N ALA A 719 -4.52 -6.14 -5.27
CA ALA A 719 -5.62 -5.31 -5.76
C ALA A 719 -6.08 -5.81 -7.14
N GLY A 720 -7.40 -5.86 -7.35
CA GLY A 720 -8.02 -6.43 -8.53
C GLY A 720 -8.23 -7.95 -8.49
N SER A 721 -7.75 -8.65 -7.45
CA SER A 721 -8.07 -10.07 -7.22
C SER A 721 -9.52 -10.22 -6.73
N MET A 722 -10.18 -11.30 -7.11
CA MET A 722 -11.63 -11.49 -6.93
C MET A 722 -11.94 -12.63 -5.97
N GLY A 723 -12.99 -12.51 -5.14
CA GLY A 723 -13.46 -13.63 -4.33
C GLY A 723 -13.96 -14.80 -5.20
N VAL A 724 -13.63 -16.05 -4.84
CA VAL A 724 -14.17 -17.23 -5.54
C VAL A 724 -15.71 -17.22 -5.54
N GLY A 725 -16.34 -16.86 -4.42
CA GLY A 725 -17.79 -16.70 -4.34
C GLY A 725 -18.34 -15.62 -5.29
N GLU A 726 -17.62 -14.50 -5.44
CA GLU A 726 -17.98 -13.42 -6.36
C GLU A 726 -17.88 -13.88 -7.82
N LEU A 727 -16.83 -14.64 -8.16
CA LEU A 727 -16.68 -15.24 -9.49
C LEU A 727 -17.83 -16.19 -9.81
N VAL A 728 -18.17 -17.07 -8.87
CA VAL A 728 -19.24 -18.05 -9.01
C VAL A 728 -20.58 -17.35 -9.26
N LEU A 729 -20.89 -16.31 -8.47
CA LEU A 729 -22.07 -15.47 -8.66
C LEU A 729 -22.06 -14.77 -10.03
N ALA A 730 -20.93 -14.22 -10.46
CA ALA A 730 -20.79 -13.52 -11.73
C ALA A 730 -21.06 -14.45 -12.93
N VAL A 731 -20.50 -15.66 -12.89
CA VAL A 731 -20.70 -16.67 -13.94
C VAL A 731 -22.14 -17.15 -13.97
N ALA A 732 -22.76 -17.37 -12.80
CA ALA A 732 -24.16 -17.76 -12.73
C ALA A 732 -25.11 -16.68 -13.24
N ALA A 733 -24.88 -15.42 -12.84
CA ALA A 733 -25.63 -14.26 -13.31
C ALA A 733 -25.53 -14.10 -14.83
N ARG A 734 -24.34 -14.31 -15.40
CA ARG A 734 -24.13 -14.35 -16.86
C ARG A 734 -24.95 -15.45 -17.54
N GLY A 735 -25.10 -16.60 -16.89
CA GLY A 735 -25.97 -17.69 -17.35
C GLY A 735 -27.46 -17.46 -17.12
N GLY A 736 -27.86 -16.36 -16.48
CA GLY A 736 -29.25 -16.07 -16.12
C GLY A 736 -29.76 -16.90 -14.93
N VAL A 737 -28.87 -17.38 -14.06
CA VAL A 737 -29.21 -18.24 -12.91
C VAL A 737 -28.77 -17.56 -11.61
N ALA A 738 -29.66 -17.56 -10.62
CA ALA A 738 -29.32 -17.17 -9.25
C ALA A 738 -28.89 -18.40 -8.46
N ILE A 739 -27.75 -18.31 -7.77
CA ILE A 739 -27.23 -19.36 -6.89
C ILE A 739 -26.76 -18.74 -5.58
N ASP A 740 -26.68 -19.58 -4.55
CA ASP A 740 -25.97 -19.28 -3.31
C ASP A 740 -24.54 -19.84 -3.45
N PRO A 741 -23.48 -19.01 -3.34
CA PRO A 741 -22.10 -19.49 -3.43
C PRO A 741 -21.69 -20.34 -2.21
N GLY A 742 -22.49 -20.38 -1.14
CA GLY A 742 -22.20 -21.13 0.07
C GLY A 742 -20.86 -20.74 0.69
N GLU A 743 -20.06 -21.73 1.08
CA GLU A 743 -18.76 -21.55 1.74
C GLU A 743 -17.59 -21.30 0.76
N ALA A 744 -17.87 -20.91 -0.50
CA ALA A 744 -16.84 -20.68 -1.50
C ALA A 744 -15.92 -19.50 -1.11
N SER A 745 -14.72 -19.82 -0.62
CA SER A 745 -13.71 -18.87 -0.16
C SER A 745 -12.41 -18.99 -0.97
N GLY A 746 -11.64 -17.90 -0.98
CA GLY A 746 -10.39 -17.75 -1.74
C GLY A 746 -10.41 -16.56 -2.70
N LEU A 747 -9.26 -16.24 -3.28
CA LEU A 747 -9.11 -15.21 -4.31
C LEU A 747 -8.65 -15.79 -5.66
N VAL A 748 -9.04 -15.14 -6.75
CA VAL A 748 -8.76 -15.50 -8.16
C VAL A 748 -8.21 -14.32 -8.94
#